data_AF-D5SXD0-F1
#
_entry.id   AF-D5SXD0-F1
#
_cell.length_a   1.000
_cell.length_b   1.000
_cell.length_c   1.000
_cell.angle_alpha   90.00
_cell.angle_beta   90.00
_cell.angle_gamma   90.00
#
_symmetry.space_group_name_H-M   'P 1'
#
loop_
_entity.id
_entity.type
_entity.pdbx_description
1 polymer ?
#
loop_
_entity_poly.entity_id
_entity_poly.type
_entity_poly.pdbx_seq_one_letter_code
_entity_poly.pdbx_strand_id
1 'polypeptide(L)'
;MSHTSHLLHHSRSPFRFGVTVTCLAAAFWVTPRWEAWVADTSVSLNAAEIPASAVAPENAVVAGHSYHGDAFDQGPRQAAYLMGTTGQIHFPVTSQHSQVQAWINQGVGQLHGFWYFEAERSFRQAAQLDPDCAIAYWGMAMANTNNETRARKFIEEAVKRKEQASPREKLYIDALANWYAFDTKGEGDKKRERAQKSIKDYEKIVYENPADLEAKAFLALQTWQVRNDLPITNHLAMSALLDSILAKNPQHPCHHFVIHLWDYERREQALASAAQCGQVAPGIAHMWHMPGHIYSGLKRYADAAFQQEASARVDHAYMMRDMVMPDQIHNFAHNNEWLCRNLIFLGRMHDVINVASNMASMPMHPKYNRFPSNGSQHFGRLRLWEAYSQFELWEKLIESAHQSVLSPTGHTPEQIKRLRALARAYDATDHLAKFNETSAIIRGWRERLAEDRELEMTRAEARVLAKEPGKPRDEKAIESARKSAVRSTDETLRQLDRAIDEITAIELARKGEYAEAIRKLNTAGGASARELARLRLAAGQKEEARKELEKYVSQHAEEVLPLAWLVELLIDLNDEAAARTRFEELRAVAHSADLDAPALQRISNKARAWGFADDWRISRILPTDIGARPTLASLGPIQWVPPASAAWQLPGHLPGSTEISTVSSRDYRGKPTIVIFYLGAGCLHCVEQIQKFLPKVNDFQAAGISVVAISTDDLSDLKKSIDRFGSQISMPLLSDDSLEVFKRFKAYDDFENQPIHGTFLIDGQGLIRWHDLGADPFMDVDFLLEESQRLLHPTSVKSVTYPQPRPAGTPASALEPLNQPAKDQPQRDQRRKDRGSSDPSEKGKSTSPANSPAAAQQPLAPPTAIKADVS
;
A
#
# COMPACT_ATOMS: atom_id res chain seq x y z
N MET A 1 -58.94 -16.21 6.70
CA MET A 1 -59.04 -16.86 8.03
C MET A 1 -57.71 -17.60 8.24
N SER A 2 -56.77 -17.27 9.14
CA SER A 2 -56.63 -16.26 10.19
C SER A 2 -55.13 -16.06 10.50
N HIS A 3 -54.75 -14.80 10.79
CA HIS A 3 -53.46 -14.21 11.20
C HIS A 3 -52.55 -14.98 12.19
N THR A 4 -51.22 -14.84 12.15
CA THR A 4 -50.37 -13.76 12.77
C THR A 4 -48.89 -13.99 12.34
N SER A 5 -48.05 -13.09 11.79
CA SER A 5 -47.44 -11.77 12.13
C SER A 5 -46.23 -11.73 13.09
N HIS A 6 -45.04 -11.42 12.51
CA HIS A 6 -43.92 -10.57 12.98
C HIS A 6 -43.03 -11.02 14.19
N LEU A 7 -41.71 -10.73 14.33
CA LEU A 7 -40.85 -9.60 13.91
C LEU A 7 -39.33 -9.94 14.05
N LEU A 8 -38.52 -9.31 13.19
CA LEU A 8 -37.05 -9.18 13.22
C LEU A 8 -36.59 -8.12 14.23
N HIS A 9 -35.35 -8.22 14.74
CA HIS A 9 -34.69 -7.13 15.46
C HIS A 9 -33.25 -6.86 14.96
N HIS A 10 -33.04 -5.62 14.48
CA HIS A 10 -31.77 -4.91 14.33
C HIS A 10 -31.61 -3.87 15.47
N SER A 11 -30.38 -3.56 15.89
CA SER A 11 -29.88 -2.21 16.29
C SER A 11 -28.41 -2.31 16.78
N ARG A 12 -27.49 -1.31 16.75
CA ARG A 12 -27.42 0.07 16.22
C ARG A 12 -25.96 0.61 16.29
N SER A 13 -25.75 1.72 15.59
CA SER A 13 -24.59 2.60 15.29
C SER A 13 -24.12 3.56 16.42
N PRO A 14 -23.14 4.46 16.15
CA PRO A 14 -23.09 5.77 16.82
C PRO A 14 -22.99 7.02 15.90
N PHE A 15 -23.15 8.17 16.55
CA PHE A 15 -23.66 9.50 16.13
C PHE A 15 -22.67 10.47 15.44
N ARG A 16 -23.24 11.46 14.71
CA ARG A 16 -22.61 12.70 14.20
C ARG A 16 -23.16 13.94 14.95
N PHE A 17 -22.30 14.95 15.15
CA PHE A 17 -22.68 16.32 15.51
C PHE A 17 -22.57 17.24 14.28
N GLY A 18 -23.52 18.15 14.11
CA GLY A 18 -23.56 19.14 13.03
C GLY A 18 -23.12 20.54 13.48
N VAL A 19 -22.67 21.36 12.53
CA VAL A 19 -22.51 22.82 12.65
C VAL A 19 -23.04 23.46 11.37
N THR A 20 -23.92 24.44 11.55
CA THR A 20 -24.60 25.22 10.51
C THR A 20 -23.84 26.52 10.28
N VAL A 21 -23.56 26.91 9.03
CA VAL A 21 -23.22 28.30 8.66
C VAL A 21 -23.95 28.68 7.39
N THR A 22 -24.74 29.75 7.51
CA THR A 22 -25.59 30.37 6.49
C THR A 22 -24.76 31.27 5.58
N CYS A 23 -24.88 31.14 4.26
CA CYS A 23 -24.41 32.14 3.28
C CYS A 23 -25.62 32.77 2.58
N LEU A 24 -25.64 34.12 2.57
CA LEU A 24 -26.59 34.94 1.82
C LEU A 24 -26.06 35.17 0.40
N ALA A 25 -26.94 34.92 -0.57
CA ALA A 25 -26.74 35.14 -2.00
C ALA A 25 -27.04 36.59 -2.40
N ALA A 26 -26.43 37.05 -3.50
CA ALA A 26 -27.04 38.06 -4.37
C ALA A 26 -26.58 37.83 -5.81
N ALA A 27 -27.53 37.44 -6.65
CA ALA A 27 -27.43 37.34 -8.10
C ALA A 27 -27.80 38.68 -8.74
N PHE A 28 -27.27 38.99 -9.93
CA PHE A 28 -28.00 39.76 -10.94
C PHE A 28 -27.60 39.36 -12.35
N TRP A 29 -28.63 39.19 -13.17
CA TRP A 29 -28.66 38.81 -14.59
C TRP A 29 -28.40 40.01 -15.52
N VAL A 30 -28.05 39.72 -16.78
CA VAL A 30 -28.75 40.13 -18.03
C VAL A 30 -27.76 40.24 -19.21
N THR A 31 -28.05 39.48 -20.27
CA THR A 31 -27.48 39.51 -21.65
C THR A 31 -28.31 40.48 -22.53
N PRO A 32 -28.27 40.56 -23.90
CA PRO A 32 -27.35 40.07 -24.96
C PRO A 32 -27.10 41.10 -26.13
N ARG A 33 -26.50 40.61 -27.25
CA ARG A 33 -26.62 41.01 -28.69
C ARG A 33 -25.69 42.15 -29.19
N TRP A 34 -25.09 42.18 -30.40
CA TRP A 34 -25.37 41.58 -31.74
C TRP A 34 -24.25 41.93 -32.78
N GLU A 35 -23.88 40.97 -33.67
CA GLU A 35 -23.37 41.00 -35.09
C GLU A 35 -22.24 41.95 -35.60
N ALA A 36 -21.52 41.77 -36.73
CA ALA A 36 -21.19 40.70 -37.71
C ALA A 36 -20.24 41.28 -38.82
N TRP A 37 -19.79 40.43 -39.77
CA TRP A 37 -19.11 40.66 -41.09
C TRP A 37 -17.58 40.85 -41.14
N VAL A 38 -16.77 40.41 -42.15
CA VAL A 38 -16.63 39.27 -43.11
C VAL A 38 -15.38 39.59 -44.00
N ALA A 39 -14.56 38.57 -44.34
CA ALA A 39 -13.56 38.43 -45.46
C ALA A 39 -12.34 39.40 -45.52
N ASP A 40 -11.15 39.11 -46.08
CA ASP A 40 -10.69 38.19 -47.14
C ASP A 40 -9.13 38.03 -47.15
N THR A 41 -8.66 36.95 -47.83
CA THR A 41 -7.39 36.69 -48.58
C THR A 41 -5.94 36.87 -48.03
N SER A 42 -5.28 35.71 -47.79
CA SER A 42 -4.07 35.12 -48.44
C SER A 42 -2.64 35.75 -48.44
N VAL A 43 -1.64 34.85 -48.20
CA VAL A 43 -0.18 34.86 -48.52
C VAL A 43 0.72 35.74 -47.63
N SER A 44 1.67 35.24 -46.82
CA SER A 44 2.96 34.67 -47.24
C SER A 44 3.76 34.10 -46.05
N LEU A 45 4.47 32.99 -46.28
CA LEU A 45 5.51 32.44 -45.41
C LEU A 45 6.76 33.35 -45.46
N ASN A 46 7.18 33.89 -44.32
CA ASN A 46 8.53 34.39 -44.12
C ASN A 46 8.99 34.06 -42.69
N ALA A 47 10.07 33.29 -42.60
CA ALA A 47 10.86 33.15 -41.39
C ALA A 47 11.54 34.49 -41.08
N ALA A 48 11.24 35.07 -39.93
CA ALA A 48 11.93 36.23 -39.40
C ALA A 48 12.19 36.05 -37.91
N GLU A 49 13.45 36.23 -37.54
CA GLU A 49 14.02 36.18 -36.21
C GLU A 49 13.23 37.05 -35.21
N ILE A 50 12.93 36.50 -34.04
CA ILE A 50 12.32 37.23 -32.92
C ILE A 50 13.46 37.76 -32.04
N PRO A 51 13.57 39.08 -31.79
CA PRO A 51 14.58 39.62 -30.90
C PRO A 51 14.24 39.29 -29.45
N ALA A 52 15.25 38.78 -28.73
CA ALA A 52 15.21 38.59 -27.29
C ALA A 52 15.03 39.93 -26.57
N SER A 53 13.91 40.09 -25.89
CA SER A 53 13.65 41.18 -24.95
C SER A 53 12.85 40.63 -23.78
N ALA A 54 13.46 40.71 -22.60
CA ALA A 54 12.95 40.23 -21.33
C ALA A 54 11.62 40.89 -20.93
N VAL A 55 10.59 40.05 -20.83
CA VAL A 55 9.44 40.22 -19.93
C VAL A 55 9.19 38.84 -19.33
N ALA A 56 9.39 38.67 -18.02
CA ALA A 56 9.00 37.42 -17.36
C ALA A 56 7.48 37.25 -17.51
N PRO A 57 6.96 36.13 -18.06
CA PRO A 57 5.53 35.96 -18.19
C PRO A 57 4.92 35.82 -16.79
N GLU A 58 3.88 36.61 -16.51
CA GLU A 58 3.10 36.59 -15.26
C GLU A 58 2.31 35.27 -15.04
N ASN A 59 2.57 34.23 -15.84
CA ASN A 59 2.02 32.87 -15.77
C ASN A 59 3.05 31.81 -16.23
N ALA A 60 4.34 31.96 -15.92
CA ALA A 60 5.31 30.90 -16.20
C ALA A 60 4.97 29.64 -15.38
N VAL A 61 4.75 28.51 -16.05
CA VAL A 61 4.52 27.21 -15.41
C VAL A 61 5.73 26.90 -14.52
N VAL A 62 5.46 26.50 -13.28
CA VAL A 62 6.52 26.16 -12.30
C VAL A 62 7.33 24.98 -12.85
N ALA A 63 8.66 25.02 -12.71
CA ALA A 63 9.53 23.96 -13.25
C ALA A 63 9.11 22.56 -12.77
N GLY A 64 8.97 21.61 -13.69
CA GLY A 64 8.49 20.25 -13.42
C GLY A 64 6.96 20.09 -13.44
N HIS A 65 6.20 21.18 -13.41
CA HIS A 65 4.75 21.16 -13.51
C HIS A 65 4.29 21.16 -14.97
N SER A 66 3.12 20.58 -15.18
CA SER A 66 2.47 20.43 -16.47
C SER A 66 1.96 21.76 -17.00
N TYR A 67 2.16 21.99 -18.31
CA TYR A 67 1.55 23.13 -18.98
C TYR A 67 0.04 22.95 -19.24
N HIS A 68 -0.51 21.75 -18.99
CA HIS A 68 -1.94 21.45 -18.99
C HIS A 68 -2.59 21.58 -17.59
N GLY A 69 -1.82 22.01 -16.58
CA GLY A 69 -2.30 22.30 -15.24
C GLY A 69 -2.15 21.15 -14.23
N ASP A 70 -2.51 21.43 -12.99
CA ASP A 70 -2.28 20.57 -11.82
C ASP A 70 -2.93 19.16 -11.89
N ALA A 71 -3.97 18.99 -12.71
CA ALA A 71 -4.54 17.66 -12.98
C ALA A 71 -3.53 16.73 -13.65
N PHE A 72 -2.65 17.29 -14.49
CA PHE A 72 -1.64 16.55 -15.26
C PHE A 72 -0.33 16.38 -14.50
N ASP A 73 -0.10 17.18 -13.44
CA ASP A 73 1.06 17.04 -12.53
C ASP A 73 1.13 15.66 -11.88
N GLN A 74 -0.04 15.13 -11.55
CA GLN A 74 -0.21 13.81 -10.94
C GLN A 74 -0.46 12.75 -12.01
N GLY A 75 -0.26 11.48 -11.64
CA GLY A 75 -0.47 10.34 -12.53
C GLY A 75 0.77 9.97 -13.34
N PRO A 76 0.61 9.14 -14.39
CA PRO A 76 1.72 8.67 -15.21
C PRO A 76 2.31 9.81 -16.06
N ARG A 77 3.64 9.94 -16.03
CA ARG A 77 4.40 10.92 -16.84
C ARG A 77 5.23 10.27 -17.94
N GLN A 78 5.34 8.95 -17.94
CA GLN A 78 6.09 8.20 -18.96
C GLN A 78 5.17 7.69 -20.06
N ALA A 79 5.70 7.61 -21.27
CA ALA A 79 4.99 7.16 -22.45
C ALA A 79 4.44 5.73 -22.28
N ALA A 80 3.29 5.46 -22.90
CA ALA A 80 2.70 4.14 -22.89
C ALA A 80 3.38 3.21 -23.92
N TYR A 81 3.21 1.90 -23.74
CA TYR A 81 3.49 0.89 -24.76
C TYR A 81 2.27 -0.03 -24.92
N LEU A 82 2.06 -0.58 -26.12
CA LEU A 82 0.96 -1.53 -26.37
C LEU A 82 1.30 -2.88 -25.75
N MET A 83 0.51 -3.30 -24.76
CA MET A 83 0.76 -4.49 -23.94
C MET A 83 0.24 -5.77 -24.60
N GLY A 84 -0.86 -5.69 -25.35
CA GLY A 84 -1.50 -6.85 -25.99
C GLY A 84 -2.19 -7.84 -25.03
N THR A 85 -2.17 -7.57 -23.72
CA THR A 85 -2.61 -8.51 -22.66
C THR A 85 -3.68 -7.91 -21.73
N THR A 86 -4.42 -6.90 -22.17
CA THR A 86 -5.38 -6.13 -21.35
C THR A 86 -6.85 -6.37 -21.73
N GLY A 87 -7.15 -7.49 -22.39
CA GLY A 87 -8.50 -7.82 -22.86
C GLY A 87 -8.73 -7.53 -24.34
N GLN A 88 -9.69 -8.26 -24.93
CA GLN A 88 -10.14 -8.02 -26.30
C GLN A 88 -11.30 -7.02 -26.31
N ILE A 89 -10.95 -5.74 -26.49
CA ILE A 89 -11.89 -4.61 -26.47
C ILE A 89 -12.00 -3.99 -27.85
N HIS A 90 -13.22 -3.59 -28.19
CA HIS A 90 -13.51 -2.77 -29.37
C HIS A 90 -14.37 -1.58 -28.97
N PHE A 91 -13.73 -0.42 -28.76
CA PHE A 91 -14.38 0.83 -28.41
C PHE A 91 -14.14 1.86 -29.53
N PRO A 92 -15.01 1.93 -30.56
CA PRO A 92 -14.79 2.80 -31.71
C PRO A 92 -14.76 4.29 -31.30
N VAL A 93 -13.80 5.04 -31.85
CA VAL A 93 -13.64 6.47 -31.59
C VAL A 93 -13.54 7.32 -32.86
N THR A 94 -13.94 8.58 -32.75
CA THR A 94 -13.74 9.59 -33.80
C THR A 94 -12.30 10.10 -33.74
N SER A 95 -11.44 9.56 -34.60
CA SER A 95 -10.06 10.01 -34.81
C SER A 95 -9.59 9.59 -36.20
N GLN A 96 -8.67 10.36 -36.78
CA GLN A 96 -8.00 10.00 -38.04
C GLN A 96 -6.75 9.15 -37.82
N HIS A 97 -6.29 9.00 -36.57
CA HIS A 97 -5.07 8.26 -36.23
C HIS A 97 -5.41 6.83 -35.80
N SER A 98 -5.02 5.85 -36.61
CA SER A 98 -5.26 4.42 -36.29
C SER A 98 -4.64 3.98 -34.97
N GLN A 99 -3.53 4.60 -34.56
CA GLN A 99 -2.89 4.33 -33.27
C GLN A 99 -3.75 4.78 -32.07
N VAL A 100 -4.53 5.86 -32.20
CA VAL A 100 -5.44 6.32 -31.14
C VAL A 100 -6.44 5.23 -30.80
N GLN A 101 -7.00 4.55 -31.80
CA GLN A 101 -7.93 3.44 -31.59
C GLN A 101 -7.33 2.30 -30.75
N ALA A 102 -6.05 1.98 -30.97
CA ALA A 102 -5.35 0.95 -30.21
C ALA A 102 -5.16 1.37 -28.73
N TRP A 103 -4.76 2.62 -28.50
CA TRP A 103 -4.61 3.16 -27.14
C TRP A 103 -5.93 3.25 -26.38
N ILE A 104 -7.02 3.64 -27.04
CA ILE A 104 -8.35 3.66 -26.42
C ILE A 104 -8.80 2.24 -26.07
N ASN A 105 -8.65 1.27 -26.97
CA ASN A 105 -9.02 -0.12 -26.67
C ASN A 105 -8.22 -0.68 -25.48
N GLN A 106 -6.91 -0.42 -25.43
CA GLN A 106 -6.08 -0.80 -24.29
C GLN A 106 -6.54 -0.11 -22.99
N GLY A 107 -6.76 1.21 -23.04
CA GLY A 107 -7.22 1.99 -21.89
C GLY A 107 -8.56 1.51 -21.34
N VAL A 108 -9.53 1.20 -22.21
CA VAL A 108 -10.83 0.65 -21.81
C VAL A 108 -10.68 -0.76 -21.23
N GLY A 109 -9.82 -1.61 -21.80
CA GLY A 109 -9.49 -2.91 -21.22
C GLY A 109 -8.88 -2.79 -19.81
N GLN A 110 -7.99 -1.83 -19.61
CA GLN A 110 -7.42 -1.49 -18.31
C GLN A 110 -8.48 -0.94 -17.34
N LEU A 111 -9.44 -0.12 -17.80
CA LEU A 111 -10.58 0.31 -16.99
C LEU A 111 -11.44 -0.87 -16.54
N HIS A 112 -11.75 -1.83 -17.41
CA HIS A 112 -12.52 -3.03 -17.03
C HIS A 112 -11.78 -3.90 -16.02
N GLY A 113 -10.45 -3.92 -16.05
CA GLY A 113 -9.61 -4.60 -15.06
C GLY A 113 -9.23 -3.77 -13.83
N PHE A 114 -9.80 -2.57 -13.66
CA PHE A 114 -9.50 -1.61 -12.57
C PHE A 114 -8.02 -1.21 -12.47
N TRP A 115 -7.29 -1.20 -13.59
CA TRP A 115 -5.90 -0.74 -13.67
C TRP A 115 -5.82 0.73 -14.05
N TYR A 116 -6.33 1.58 -13.16
CA TYR A 116 -6.55 3.00 -13.42
C TYR A 116 -5.30 3.79 -13.81
N PHE A 117 -4.15 3.51 -13.19
CA PHE A 117 -2.91 4.23 -13.49
C PHE A 117 -2.44 4.01 -14.94
N GLU A 118 -2.43 2.77 -15.42
CA GLU A 118 -2.08 2.47 -16.81
C GLU A 118 -3.19 2.85 -17.78
N ALA A 119 -4.47 2.78 -17.36
CA ALA A 119 -5.58 3.29 -18.15
C ALA A 119 -5.38 4.78 -18.48
N GLU A 120 -5.10 5.60 -17.46
CA GLU A 120 -4.78 7.02 -17.65
C GLU A 120 -3.59 7.19 -18.61
N ARG A 121 -2.53 6.38 -18.46
CA ARG A 121 -1.34 6.43 -19.33
C ARG A 121 -1.70 6.18 -20.79
N SER A 122 -2.51 5.16 -21.07
CA SER A 122 -2.97 4.85 -22.44
C SER A 122 -3.80 6.00 -23.01
N PHE A 123 -4.69 6.60 -22.21
CA PHE A 123 -5.48 7.75 -22.66
C PHE A 123 -4.65 9.01 -22.88
N ARG A 124 -3.61 9.25 -22.08
CA ARG A 124 -2.64 10.34 -22.32
C ARG A 124 -1.88 10.12 -23.62
N GLN A 125 -1.49 8.89 -23.92
CA GLN A 125 -0.84 8.56 -25.19
C GLN A 125 -1.76 8.81 -26.39
N ALA A 126 -3.06 8.50 -26.25
CA ALA A 126 -4.06 8.85 -27.25
C ALA A 126 -4.18 10.36 -27.44
N ALA A 127 -4.29 11.13 -26.34
CA ALA A 127 -4.41 12.59 -26.39
C ALA A 127 -3.14 13.29 -26.92
N GLN A 128 -1.95 12.71 -26.72
CA GLN A 128 -0.71 13.22 -27.30
C GLN A 128 -0.70 13.09 -28.83
N LEU A 129 -1.29 12.01 -29.36
CA LEU A 129 -1.38 11.77 -30.81
C LEU A 129 -2.54 12.53 -31.46
N ASP A 130 -3.67 12.64 -30.77
CA ASP A 130 -4.85 13.36 -31.22
C ASP A 130 -5.44 14.19 -30.06
N PRO A 131 -4.99 15.45 -29.89
CA PRO A 131 -5.45 16.33 -28.83
C PRO A 131 -6.94 16.70 -28.92
N ASP A 132 -7.61 16.46 -30.05
CA ASP A 132 -9.05 16.73 -30.23
C ASP A 132 -9.92 15.50 -29.92
N CYS A 133 -9.31 14.34 -29.65
CA CYS A 133 -10.03 13.13 -29.27
C CYS A 133 -10.70 13.27 -27.89
N ALA A 134 -11.98 13.68 -27.87
CA ALA A 134 -12.73 13.89 -26.64
C ALA A 134 -12.79 12.64 -25.72
N ILE A 135 -12.81 11.44 -26.31
CA ILE A 135 -12.84 10.18 -25.56
C ILE A 135 -11.53 9.91 -24.80
N ALA A 136 -10.38 10.41 -25.26
CA ALA A 136 -9.14 10.29 -24.50
C ALA A 136 -9.28 10.97 -23.12
N TYR A 137 -9.83 12.18 -23.08
CA TYR A 137 -10.07 12.91 -21.84
C TYR A 137 -11.20 12.30 -20.99
N TRP A 138 -12.25 11.77 -21.61
CA TRP A 138 -13.27 10.96 -20.90
C TRP A 138 -12.62 9.74 -20.22
N GLY A 139 -11.71 9.06 -20.91
CA GLY A 139 -10.96 7.93 -20.38
C GLY A 139 -10.07 8.31 -19.20
N MET A 140 -9.38 9.46 -19.27
CA MET A 140 -8.62 10.01 -18.13
C MET A 140 -9.53 10.30 -16.93
N ALA A 141 -10.75 10.81 -17.16
CA ALA A 141 -11.73 11.04 -16.11
C ALA A 141 -12.21 9.72 -15.48
N MET A 142 -12.52 8.70 -16.30
CA MET A 142 -12.88 7.35 -15.83
C MET A 142 -11.76 6.69 -15.02
N ALA A 143 -10.50 6.91 -15.40
CA ALA A 143 -9.33 6.44 -14.66
C ALA A 143 -9.14 7.15 -13.31
N ASN A 144 -9.82 8.28 -13.09
CA ASN A 144 -9.68 9.09 -11.87
C ASN A 144 -10.94 9.08 -10.99
N THR A 145 -11.81 8.07 -11.10
CA THR A 145 -13.03 7.98 -10.29
C THR A 145 -12.79 8.02 -8.77
N ASN A 146 -11.63 7.55 -8.30
CA ASN A 146 -11.20 7.64 -6.90
C ASN A 146 -10.59 9.01 -6.50
N ASN A 147 -10.43 9.92 -7.45
CA ASN A 147 -9.99 11.31 -7.26
C ASN A 147 -10.93 12.25 -8.02
N GLU A 148 -12.09 12.52 -7.40
CA GLU A 148 -13.17 13.33 -7.99
C GLU A 148 -12.68 14.69 -8.51
N THR A 149 -11.75 15.36 -7.81
CA THR A 149 -11.21 16.65 -8.25
C THR A 149 -10.47 16.53 -9.59
N ARG A 150 -9.64 15.50 -9.77
CA ARG A 150 -8.96 15.26 -11.07
C ARG A 150 -9.95 14.82 -12.14
N ALA A 151 -10.86 13.91 -11.81
CA ALA A 151 -11.84 13.43 -12.78
C ALA A 151 -12.73 14.55 -13.33
N ARG A 152 -13.15 15.50 -12.48
CA ARG A 152 -13.87 16.72 -12.88
C ARG A 152 -13.10 17.54 -13.91
N LYS A 153 -11.80 17.78 -13.66
CA LYS A 153 -10.95 18.54 -14.60
C LYS A 153 -10.82 17.83 -15.95
N PHE A 154 -10.64 16.50 -15.95
CA PHE A 154 -10.54 15.74 -17.21
C PHE A 154 -11.86 15.68 -17.97
N ILE A 155 -13.01 15.51 -17.30
CA ILE A 155 -14.30 15.49 -18.01
C ILE A 155 -14.66 16.87 -18.57
N GLU A 156 -14.24 17.96 -17.92
CA GLU A 156 -14.34 19.32 -18.49
C GLU A 156 -13.54 19.44 -19.80
N GLU A 157 -12.33 18.89 -19.86
CA GLU A 157 -11.54 18.85 -21.11
C GLU A 157 -12.23 18.03 -22.21
N ALA A 158 -12.87 16.91 -21.87
CA ALA A 158 -13.65 16.12 -22.81
C ALA A 158 -14.86 16.90 -23.35
N VAL A 159 -15.59 17.62 -22.48
CA VAL A 159 -16.74 18.43 -22.86
C VAL A 159 -16.34 19.55 -23.83
N LYS A 160 -15.19 20.19 -23.63
CA LYS A 160 -14.67 21.23 -24.55
C LYS A 160 -14.47 20.72 -25.99
N ARG A 161 -14.16 19.43 -26.15
CA ARG A 161 -13.89 18.77 -27.45
C ARG A 161 -15.08 17.99 -28.00
N LYS A 162 -16.16 17.88 -27.21
CA LYS A 162 -17.29 16.99 -27.48
C LYS A 162 -17.98 17.25 -28.83
N GLU A 163 -17.97 18.48 -29.35
CA GLU A 163 -18.72 18.81 -30.57
C GLU A 163 -18.29 18.01 -31.81
N GLN A 164 -17.01 17.68 -31.91
CA GLN A 164 -16.45 16.89 -33.01
C GLN A 164 -16.63 15.38 -32.83
N ALA A 165 -17.10 14.93 -31.66
CA ALA A 165 -17.31 13.52 -31.36
C ALA A 165 -18.60 12.98 -32.03
N SER A 166 -18.64 11.67 -32.27
CA SER A 166 -19.82 10.98 -32.78
C SER A 166 -20.99 11.02 -31.79
N PRO A 167 -22.25 10.85 -32.24
CA PRO A 167 -23.40 10.79 -31.34
C PRO A 167 -23.25 9.77 -30.19
N ARG A 168 -22.62 8.62 -30.45
CA ARG A 168 -22.31 7.60 -29.44
C ARG A 168 -21.38 8.15 -28.36
N GLU A 169 -20.27 8.76 -28.76
CA GLU A 169 -19.26 9.30 -27.84
C GLU A 169 -19.81 10.45 -26.99
N LYS A 170 -20.65 11.31 -27.59
CA LYS A 170 -21.35 12.39 -26.86
C LYS A 170 -22.14 11.84 -25.67
N LEU A 171 -22.80 10.69 -25.82
CA LEU A 171 -23.56 10.07 -24.72
C LEU A 171 -22.67 9.59 -23.56
N TYR A 172 -21.50 9.01 -23.84
CA TYR A 172 -20.54 8.61 -22.79
C TYR A 172 -20.00 9.83 -22.02
N ILE A 173 -19.64 10.89 -22.75
CA ILE A 173 -19.16 12.14 -22.17
C ILE A 173 -20.27 12.77 -21.31
N ASP A 174 -21.49 12.86 -21.83
CA ASP A 174 -22.63 13.44 -21.10
C ASP A 174 -22.99 12.64 -19.86
N ALA A 175 -22.97 11.30 -19.90
CA ALA A 175 -23.24 10.45 -18.74
C ALA A 175 -22.28 10.75 -17.58
N LEU A 176 -20.97 10.85 -17.87
CA LEU A 176 -19.96 11.12 -16.85
C LEU A 176 -19.96 12.59 -16.40
N ALA A 177 -20.18 13.54 -17.33
CA ALA A 177 -20.32 14.95 -16.99
C ALA A 177 -21.53 15.19 -16.07
N ASN A 178 -22.67 14.53 -16.33
CA ASN A 178 -23.85 14.59 -15.49
C ASN A 178 -23.58 14.04 -14.08
N TRP A 179 -22.83 12.93 -13.97
CA TRP A 179 -22.45 12.35 -12.67
C TRP A 179 -21.72 13.37 -11.79
N TYR A 180 -20.73 14.06 -12.35
CA TYR A 180 -19.97 15.06 -11.62
C TYR A 180 -20.74 16.38 -11.45
N ALA A 181 -21.57 16.80 -12.39
CA ALA A 181 -22.39 18.01 -12.22
C ALA A 181 -23.46 17.87 -11.12
N PHE A 182 -23.81 16.65 -10.72
CA PHE A 182 -24.87 16.39 -9.75
C PHE A 182 -24.48 16.81 -8.33
N ASP A 183 -25.24 17.74 -7.73
CA ASP A 183 -25.00 18.21 -6.37
C ASP A 183 -25.48 17.19 -5.32
N THR A 184 -24.54 16.56 -4.62
CA THR A 184 -24.83 15.62 -3.53
C THR A 184 -24.63 16.21 -2.13
N LYS A 185 -24.52 17.53 -1.97
CA LYS A 185 -24.37 18.13 -0.65
C LYS A 185 -25.62 17.88 0.20
N GLY A 186 -25.40 17.15 1.31
CA GLY A 186 -26.24 17.19 2.51
C GLY A 186 -27.24 16.06 2.75
N GLU A 187 -27.64 15.24 1.78
CA GLU A 187 -28.82 14.35 1.94
C GLU A 187 -28.63 12.98 1.25
N GLY A 188 -29.09 11.90 1.90
CA GLY A 188 -29.03 10.53 1.36
C GLY A 188 -29.87 10.33 0.10
N ASP A 189 -31.01 11.00 0.00
CA ASP A 189 -31.91 10.89 -1.15
C ASP A 189 -31.27 11.42 -2.44
N LYS A 190 -30.48 12.51 -2.37
CA LYS A 190 -29.75 13.04 -3.52
C LYS A 190 -28.70 12.07 -4.08
N LYS A 191 -28.05 11.26 -3.23
CA LYS A 191 -27.12 10.23 -3.69
C LYS A 191 -27.83 9.13 -4.45
N ARG A 192 -29.00 8.71 -3.96
CA ARG A 192 -29.86 7.76 -4.64
C ARG A 192 -30.38 8.30 -5.97
N GLU A 193 -30.79 9.57 -6.03
CA GLU A 193 -31.19 10.23 -7.28
C GLU A 193 -30.04 10.29 -8.28
N ARG A 194 -28.82 10.65 -7.84
CA ARG A 194 -27.63 10.62 -8.69
C ARG A 194 -27.36 9.22 -9.22
N ALA A 195 -27.44 8.20 -8.36
CA ALA A 195 -27.29 6.80 -8.75
C ALA A 195 -28.33 6.42 -9.82
N GLN A 196 -29.61 6.70 -9.60
CA GLN A 196 -30.68 6.44 -10.57
C GLN A 196 -30.46 7.17 -11.90
N LYS A 197 -30.05 8.44 -11.86
CA LYS A 197 -29.74 9.23 -13.06
C LYS A 197 -28.57 8.63 -13.83
N SER A 198 -27.52 8.19 -13.14
CA SER A 198 -26.37 7.54 -13.80
C SER A 198 -26.75 6.25 -14.50
N ILE A 199 -27.59 5.41 -13.89
CA ILE A 199 -28.09 4.19 -14.53
C ILE A 199 -28.91 4.52 -15.77
N LYS A 200 -29.82 5.49 -15.70
CA LYS A 200 -30.61 5.93 -16.86
C LYS A 200 -29.74 6.49 -18.00
N ASP A 201 -28.66 7.19 -17.66
CA ASP A 201 -27.72 7.72 -18.67
C ASP A 201 -27.00 6.58 -19.40
N TYR A 202 -26.55 5.54 -18.69
CA TYR A 202 -25.95 4.35 -19.34
C TYR A 202 -26.97 3.48 -20.08
N GLU A 203 -28.20 3.33 -19.56
CA GLU A 203 -29.30 2.68 -20.27
C GLU A 203 -29.59 3.38 -21.60
N LYS A 204 -29.60 4.72 -21.62
CA LYS A 204 -29.75 5.50 -22.84
C LYS A 204 -28.67 5.16 -23.87
N ILE A 205 -27.40 5.02 -23.47
CA ILE A 205 -26.33 4.60 -24.38
C ILE A 205 -26.66 3.24 -25.02
N VAL A 206 -27.13 2.28 -24.22
CA VAL A 206 -27.52 0.94 -24.68
C VAL A 206 -28.75 0.98 -25.59
N TYR A 207 -29.76 1.81 -25.31
CA TYR A 207 -30.94 1.95 -26.16
C TYR A 207 -30.60 2.49 -27.55
N GLU A 208 -29.76 3.51 -27.62
CA GLU A 208 -29.32 4.12 -28.87
C GLU A 208 -28.29 3.25 -29.61
N ASN A 209 -27.57 2.38 -28.89
CA ASN A 209 -26.49 1.54 -29.42
C ASN A 209 -26.58 0.09 -28.91
N PRO A 210 -27.62 -0.68 -29.26
CA PRO A 210 -27.89 -2.00 -28.65
C PRO A 210 -26.85 -3.10 -28.97
N ALA A 211 -26.03 -2.88 -30.00
CA ALA A 211 -24.92 -3.75 -30.37
C ALA A 211 -23.63 -3.46 -29.60
N ASP A 212 -23.54 -2.32 -28.92
CA ASP A 212 -22.37 -1.88 -28.16
C ASP A 212 -22.19 -2.75 -26.90
N LEU A 213 -21.13 -3.56 -26.90
CA LEU A 213 -20.79 -4.43 -25.77
C LEU A 213 -20.28 -3.62 -24.57
N GLU A 214 -19.52 -2.56 -24.85
CA GLU A 214 -18.91 -1.70 -23.84
C GLU A 214 -19.98 -0.91 -23.09
N ALA A 215 -21.02 -0.45 -23.79
CA ALA A 215 -22.15 0.23 -23.16
C ALA A 215 -22.85 -0.67 -22.13
N LYS A 216 -23.05 -1.95 -22.47
CA LYS A 216 -23.64 -2.94 -21.57
C LYS A 216 -22.72 -3.27 -20.41
N ALA A 217 -21.42 -3.39 -20.67
CA ALA A 217 -20.40 -3.64 -19.65
C ALA A 217 -20.34 -2.48 -18.64
N PHE A 218 -20.31 -1.23 -19.11
CA PHE A 218 -20.32 -0.05 -18.25
C PHE A 218 -21.64 0.15 -17.51
N LEU A 219 -22.79 -0.22 -18.10
CA LEU A 219 -24.06 -0.24 -17.39
C LEU A 219 -24.04 -1.23 -16.20
N ALA A 220 -23.53 -2.44 -16.43
CA ALA A 220 -23.38 -3.45 -15.38
C ALA A 220 -22.41 -2.97 -14.28
N LEU A 221 -21.25 -2.41 -14.68
CA LEU A 221 -20.28 -1.85 -13.74
C LEU A 221 -20.85 -0.70 -12.93
N GLN A 222 -21.52 0.27 -13.57
CA GLN A 222 -22.12 1.40 -12.88
C GLN A 222 -23.18 0.94 -11.88
N THR A 223 -24.02 -0.04 -12.28
CA THR A 223 -25.03 -0.65 -11.40
C THR A 223 -24.38 -1.24 -10.14
N TRP A 224 -23.26 -1.94 -10.29
CA TRP A 224 -22.49 -2.45 -9.16
C TRP A 224 -21.84 -1.33 -8.33
N GLN A 225 -21.24 -0.31 -8.96
CA GLN A 225 -20.56 0.78 -8.25
C GLN A 225 -21.51 1.57 -7.33
N VAL A 226 -22.75 1.81 -7.78
CA VAL A 226 -23.74 2.58 -7.02
C VAL A 226 -24.61 1.74 -6.08
N ARG A 227 -24.34 0.43 -5.94
CA ARG A 227 -25.19 -0.52 -5.18
C ARG A 227 -25.49 -0.13 -3.74
N ASN A 228 -24.63 0.66 -3.11
CA ASN A 228 -24.83 1.15 -1.74
C ASN A 228 -25.90 2.27 -1.67
N ASP A 229 -26.04 3.06 -2.74
CA ASP A 229 -27.04 4.12 -2.86
C ASP A 229 -28.31 3.61 -3.58
N LEU A 230 -28.17 2.59 -4.44
CA LEU A 230 -29.24 1.93 -5.18
C LEU A 230 -28.98 0.42 -5.30
N PRO A 231 -29.52 -0.41 -4.37
CA PRO A 231 -29.26 -1.84 -4.34
C PRO A 231 -29.67 -2.58 -5.63
N ILE A 232 -28.89 -3.61 -5.98
CA ILE A 232 -29.22 -4.53 -7.07
C ILE A 232 -30.37 -5.43 -6.61
N THR A 233 -31.56 -5.25 -7.18
CA THR A 233 -32.75 -6.03 -6.81
C THR A 233 -33.00 -7.24 -7.70
N ASN A 234 -32.35 -7.32 -8.86
CA ASN A 234 -32.52 -8.42 -9.82
C ASN A 234 -31.18 -8.87 -10.42
N HIS A 235 -30.52 -9.81 -9.73
CA HIS A 235 -29.25 -10.39 -10.16
C HIS A 235 -29.36 -11.16 -11.49
N LEU A 236 -30.50 -11.83 -11.75
CA LEU A 236 -30.69 -12.60 -12.98
C LEU A 236 -30.78 -11.71 -14.22
N ALA A 237 -31.41 -10.54 -14.12
CA ALA A 237 -31.44 -9.56 -15.22
C ALA A 237 -30.03 -9.01 -15.51
N MET A 238 -29.25 -8.73 -14.47
CA MET A 238 -27.84 -8.30 -14.62
C MET A 238 -26.97 -9.40 -15.19
N SER A 239 -27.18 -10.66 -14.77
CA SER A 239 -26.50 -11.81 -15.35
C SER A 239 -26.83 -11.94 -16.83
N ALA A 240 -28.11 -11.89 -17.21
CA ALA A 240 -28.51 -11.97 -18.62
C ALA A 240 -27.89 -10.85 -19.49
N LEU A 241 -27.74 -9.64 -18.94
CA LEU A 241 -27.03 -8.55 -19.61
C LEU A 241 -25.56 -8.91 -19.86
N LEU A 242 -24.85 -9.39 -18.84
CA LEU A 242 -23.44 -9.81 -18.93
C LEU A 242 -23.26 -11.03 -19.83
N ASP A 243 -24.14 -12.02 -19.74
CA ASP A 243 -24.14 -13.23 -20.56
C ASP A 243 -24.35 -12.88 -22.04
N SER A 244 -25.14 -11.85 -22.34
CA SER A 244 -25.31 -11.35 -23.72
C SER A 244 -24.01 -10.76 -24.31
N ILE A 245 -23.11 -10.25 -23.47
CA ILE A 245 -21.78 -9.79 -23.87
C ILE A 245 -20.90 -11.00 -24.13
N LEU A 246 -20.82 -11.93 -23.17
CA LEU A 246 -19.97 -13.12 -23.25
C LEU A 246 -20.38 -14.07 -24.38
N ALA A 247 -21.66 -14.11 -24.75
CA ALA A 247 -22.13 -14.87 -25.91
C ALA A 247 -21.57 -14.35 -27.25
N LYS A 248 -21.25 -13.05 -27.34
CA LYS A 248 -20.66 -12.42 -28.54
C LYS A 248 -19.14 -12.35 -28.47
N ASN A 249 -18.61 -12.11 -27.28
CA ASN A 249 -17.19 -12.07 -27.01
C ASN A 249 -16.88 -12.87 -25.73
N PRO A 250 -16.61 -14.19 -25.85
CA PRO A 250 -16.26 -15.03 -24.72
C PRO A 250 -14.93 -14.64 -24.05
N GLN A 251 -14.13 -13.78 -24.67
CA GLN A 251 -12.86 -13.28 -24.13
C GLN A 251 -12.98 -11.85 -23.59
N HIS A 252 -14.20 -11.37 -23.36
CA HIS A 252 -14.44 -10.04 -22.82
C HIS A 252 -14.08 -9.99 -21.31
N PRO A 253 -13.42 -8.93 -20.81
CA PRO A 253 -13.03 -8.81 -19.41
C PRO A 253 -14.22 -8.68 -18.43
N CYS A 254 -15.47 -8.59 -18.90
CA CYS A 254 -16.65 -8.55 -18.03
C CYS A 254 -16.88 -9.83 -17.21
N HIS A 255 -16.09 -10.89 -17.42
CA HIS A 255 -15.96 -11.98 -16.44
C HIS A 255 -15.70 -11.46 -15.02
N HIS A 256 -14.93 -10.36 -14.90
CA HIS A 256 -14.76 -9.62 -13.66
C HIS A 256 -16.10 -9.17 -13.06
N PHE A 257 -16.99 -8.58 -13.87
CA PHE A 257 -18.27 -8.06 -13.40
C PHE A 257 -19.25 -9.18 -13.03
N VAL A 258 -19.17 -10.33 -13.70
CA VAL A 258 -19.91 -11.53 -13.31
C VAL A 258 -19.47 -12.01 -11.92
N ILE A 259 -18.16 -11.99 -11.63
CA ILE A 259 -17.65 -12.33 -10.30
C ILE A 259 -18.23 -11.38 -9.24
N HIS A 260 -18.16 -10.07 -9.47
CA HIS A 260 -18.69 -9.06 -8.56
C HIS A 260 -20.21 -9.08 -8.37
N LEU A 261 -20.95 -9.60 -9.35
CA LEU A 261 -22.39 -9.78 -9.23
C LEU A 261 -22.74 -10.93 -8.26
N TRP A 262 -21.87 -11.94 -8.14
CA TRP A 262 -22.17 -13.20 -7.47
C TRP A 262 -21.29 -13.52 -6.25
N ASP A 263 -20.20 -12.80 -6.02
CA ASP A 263 -19.21 -13.02 -4.95
C ASP A 263 -19.79 -13.01 -3.53
N TYR A 264 -20.85 -12.24 -3.29
CA TYR A 264 -21.58 -12.21 -2.01
C TYR A 264 -23.00 -12.80 -2.06
N GLU A 265 -23.54 -13.08 -3.24
CA GLU A 265 -24.91 -13.59 -3.43
C GLU A 265 -24.94 -15.12 -3.63
N ARG A 266 -24.25 -15.64 -4.64
CA ARG A 266 -24.22 -17.07 -4.98
C ARG A 266 -23.00 -17.43 -5.84
N ARG A 267 -21.88 -17.74 -5.17
CA ARG A 267 -20.55 -17.91 -5.78
C ARG A 267 -20.49 -18.94 -6.90
N GLU A 268 -21.31 -20.00 -6.83
CA GLU A 268 -21.36 -21.07 -7.83
C GLU A 268 -21.73 -20.54 -9.23
N GLN A 269 -22.52 -19.46 -9.30
CA GLN A 269 -22.91 -18.83 -10.57
C GLN A 269 -21.73 -18.18 -11.31
N ALA A 270 -20.62 -17.90 -10.62
CA ALA A 270 -19.46 -17.25 -11.21
C ALA A 270 -18.31 -18.21 -11.53
N LEU A 271 -18.44 -19.53 -11.35
CA LEU A 271 -17.34 -20.49 -11.55
C LEU A 271 -16.76 -20.42 -12.98
N ALA A 272 -17.61 -20.36 -14.01
CA ALA A 272 -17.16 -20.24 -15.39
C ALA A 272 -16.38 -18.93 -15.63
N SER A 273 -16.82 -17.82 -15.03
CA SER A 273 -16.12 -16.53 -15.13
C SER A 273 -14.83 -16.50 -14.30
N ALA A 274 -14.81 -17.14 -13.13
CA ALA A 274 -13.61 -17.30 -12.31
C ALA A 274 -12.52 -18.08 -13.05
N ALA A 275 -12.90 -19.08 -13.85
CA ALA A 275 -11.98 -19.83 -14.69
C ALA A 275 -11.32 -18.97 -15.80
N GLN A 276 -12.04 -17.99 -16.35
CA GLN A 276 -11.60 -17.21 -17.50
C GLN A 276 -10.99 -15.85 -17.14
N CYS A 277 -11.38 -15.23 -16.02
CA CYS A 277 -11.08 -13.83 -15.69
C CYS A 277 -9.59 -13.47 -15.81
N GLY A 278 -8.68 -14.24 -15.20
CA GLY A 278 -7.25 -13.98 -15.32
C GLY A 278 -6.72 -14.17 -16.75
N GLN A 279 -7.25 -15.14 -17.49
CA GLN A 279 -6.78 -15.47 -18.84
C GLN A 279 -7.17 -14.44 -19.90
N VAL A 280 -8.31 -13.78 -19.76
CA VAL A 280 -8.79 -12.82 -20.77
C VAL A 280 -8.01 -11.51 -20.75
N ALA A 281 -7.41 -11.15 -19.61
CA ALA A 281 -6.57 -9.96 -19.47
C ALA A 281 -5.35 -10.26 -18.58
N PRO A 282 -4.43 -11.13 -19.06
CA PRO A 282 -3.39 -11.73 -18.21
C PRO A 282 -2.31 -10.74 -17.76
N GLY A 283 -2.23 -9.56 -18.38
CA GLY A 283 -1.33 -8.49 -17.95
C GLY A 283 -1.87 -7.65 -16.79
N ILE A 284 -3.10 -7.90 -16.32
CA ILE A 284 -3.74 -7.13 -15.24
C ILE A 284 -3.81 -7.98 -13.98
N ALA A 285 -3.02 -7.65 -12.95
CA ALA A 285 -2.97 -8.42 -11.71
C ALA A 285 -4.34 -8.55 -11.02
N HIS A 286 -5.19 -7.52 -11.07
CA HIS A 286 -6.52 -7.58 -10.49
C HIS A 286 -7.42 -8.65 -11.12
N MET A 287 -7.26 -8.90 -12.43
CA MET A 287 -8.04 -9.92 -13.15
C MET A 287 -7.72 -11.35 -12.67
N TRP A 288 -6.49 -11.57 -12.19
CA TRP A 288 -6.10 -12.82 -11.51
C TRP A 288 -6.55 -12.87 -10.06
N HIS A 289 -6.62 -11.74 -9.37
CA HIS A 289 -7.11 -11.67 -7.98
C HIS A 289 -8.59 -12.01 -7.86
N MET A 290 -9.43 -11.53 -8.80
CA MET A 290 -10.89 -11.63 -8.73
C MET A 290 -11.44 -13.06 -8.56
N PRO A 291 -10.96 -14.08 -9.29
CA PRO A 291 -11.32 -15.48 -9.07
C PRO A 291 -11.14 -15.96 -7.61
N GLY A 292 -10.22 -15.36 -6.86
CA GLY A 292 -9.99 -15.68 -5.46
C GLY A 292 -11.19 -15.42 -4.54
N HIS A 293 -12.08 -14.46 -4.87
CA HIS A 293 -13.35 -14.22 -4.15
C HIS A 293 -14.27 -15.43 -4.24
N ILE A 294 -14.34 -16.05 -5.42
CA ILE A 294 -15.16 -17.22 -5.68
C ILE A 294 -14.54 -18.45 -5.04
N TYR A 295 -13.28 -18.75 -5.37
CA TYR A 295 -12.63 -19.98 -4.88
C TYR A 295 -12.46 -20.00 -3.36
N SER A 296 -12.05 -18.90 -2.72
CA SER A 296 -11.92 -18.86 -1.26
C SER A 296 -13.28 -18.99 -0.57
N GLY A 297 -14.32 -18.36 -1.12
CA GLY A 297 -15.67 -18.45 -0.59
C GLY A 297 -16.30 -19.84 -0.74
N LEU A 298 -15.86 -20.62 -1.73
CA LEU A 298 -16.20 -22.04 -1.91
C LEU A 298 -15.20 -22.99 -1.24
N LYS A 299 -14.27 -22.46 -0.42
CA LYS A 299 -13.24 -23.22 0.31
C LYS A 299 -12.24 -23.98 -0.58
N ARG A 300 -12.15 -23.61 -1.87
CA ARG A 300 -11.17 -24.12 -2.83
C ARG A 300 -9.83 -23.38 -2.70
N TYR A 301 -9.21 -23.45 -1.53
CA TYR A 301 -8.06 -22.59 -1.18
C TYR A 301 -6.86 -22.78 -2.11
N ALA A 302 -6.63 -23.99 -2.63
CA ALA A 302 -5.55 -24.23 -3.59
C ALA A 302 -5.79 -23.56 -4.95
N ASP A 303 -7.05 -23.41 -5.37
CA ASP A 303 -7.39 -22.65 -6.57
C ASP A 303 -7.29 -21.15 -6.32
N ALA A 304 -7.72 -20.69 -5.14
CA ALA A 304 -7.55 -19.32 -4.72
C ALA A 304 -6.06 -18.94 -4.62
N ALA A 305 -5.21 -19.78 -4.03
CA ALA A 305 -3.78 -19.53 -3.89
C ALA A 305 -3.09 -19.41 -5.25
N PHE A 306 -3.42 -20.27 -6.22
CA PHE A 306 -2.90 -20.14 -7.59
C PHE A 306 -3.24 -18.76 -8.19
N GLN A 307 -4.50 -18.35 -8.07
CA GLN A 307 -5.00 -17.08 -8.64
C GLN A 307 -4.38 -15.86 -7.96
N GLN A 308 -4.24 -15.87 -6.63
CA GLN A 308 -3.57 -14.79 -5.90
C GLN A 308 -2.06 -14.75 -6.16
N GLU A 309 -1.39 -15.89 -6.32
CA GLU A 309 0.02 -15.94 -6.70
C GLU A 309 0.24 -15.43 -8.12
N ALA A 310 -0.65 -15.78 -9.06
CA ALA A 310 -0.64 -15.22 -10.41
C ALA A 310 -0.77 -13.68 -10.37
N SER A 311 -1.70 -13.16 -9.56
CA SER A 311 -1.87 -11.72 -9.32
C SER A 311 -0.58 -11.05 -8.83
N ALA A 312 0.02 -11.59 -7.76
CA ALA A 312 1.26 -11.07 -7.18
C ALA A 312 2.41 -11.03 -8.20
N ARG A 313 2.57 -12.10 -8.99
CA ARG A 313 3.64 -12.22 -9.99
C ARG A 313 3.50 -11.20 -11.13
N VAL A 314 2.27 -10.94 -11.59
CA VAL A 314 2.00 -9.90 -12.60
C VAL A 314 2.37 -8.52 -12.06
N ASP A 315 1.99 -8.20 -10.82
CA ASP A 315 2.37 -6.93 -10.20
C ASP A 315 3.89 -6.82 -10.01
N HIS A 316 4.57 -7.88 -9.55
CA HIS A 316 6.03 -7.86 -9.42
C HIS A 316 6.72 -7.61 -10.76
N ALA A 317 6.29 -8.28 -11.84
CA ALA A 317 6.82 -8.07 -13.18
C ALA A 317 6.64 -6.62 -13.64
N TYR A 318 5.45 -6.04 -13.44
CA TYR A 318 5.16 -4.65 -13.73
C TYR A 318 6.05 -3.70 -12.92
N MET A 319 6.11 -3.88 -11.59
CA MET A 319 6.89 -3.03 -10.68
C MET A 319 8.37 -2.97 -11.05
N MET A 320 8.97 -4.12 -11.36
CA MET A 320 10.38 -4.20 -11.74
C MET A 320 10.64 -3.61 -13.12
N ARG A 321 9.79 -3.90 -14.12
CA ARG A 321 9.96 -3.38 -15.49
C ARG A 321 9.80 -1.86 -15.51
N ASP A 322 8.79 -1.35 -14.82
CA ASP A 322 8.38 0.03 -14.94
C ASP A 322 8.88 0.94 -13.82
N MET A 323 9.67 0.43 -12.87
CA MET A 323 10.15 1.17 -11.70
C MET A 323 8.98 1.80 -10.94
N VAL A 324 7.99 0.97 -10.62
CA VAL A 324 6.83 1.38 -9.82
C VAL A 324 7.07 0.92 -8.40
N MET A 325 7.01 1.87 -7.46
CA MET A 325 7.21 1.58 -6.05
C MET A 325 6.11 0.65 -5.53
N PRO A 326 6.42 -0.25 -4.59
CA PRO A 326 5.40 -0.99 -3.86
C PRO A 326 4.32 -0.05 -3.30
N ASP A 327 3.07 -0.53 -3.31
CA ASP A 327 1.88 0.20 -2.86
C ASP A 327 1.50 1.49 -3.63
N GLN A 328 2.25 1.89 -4.66
CA GLN A 328 1.69 2.79 -5.70
C GLN A 328 0.54 2.09 -6.46
N ILE A 329 0.58 0.76 -6.49
CA ILE A 329 -0.51 -0.11 -6.93
C ILE A 329 -1.45 -0.33 -5.74
N HIS A 330 -2.61 0.31 -5.76
CA HIS A 330 -3.53 0.41 -4.62
C HIS A 330 -3.96 -0.92 -3.97
N ASN A 331 -4.01 -2.02 -4.73
CA ASN A 331 -4.46 -3.33 -4.27
C ASN A 331 -3.32 -4.34 -4.10
N PHE A 332 -2.08 -4.00 -4.46
CA PHE A 332 -0.94 -4.93 -4.44
C PHE A 332 -0.76 -5.63 -3.09
N ALA A 333 -0.71 -4.86 -2.00
CA ALA A 333 -0.52 -5.41 -0.67
C ALA A 333 -1.72 -6.23 -0.19
N HIS A 334 -2.94 -5.86 -0.58
CA HIS A 334 -4.15 -6.63 -0.28
C HIS A 334 -4.14 -7.99 -1.00
N ASN A 335 -3.76 -8.03 -2.27
CA ASN A 335 -3.71 -9.27 -3.06
C ASN A 335 -2.71 -10.26 -2.44
N ASN A 336 -1.51 -9.78 -2.07
CA ASN A 336 -0.48 -10.60 -1.43
C ASN A 336 -0.85 -11.02 0.00
N GLU A 337 -1.55 -10.17 0.76
CA GLU A 337 -2.07 -10.55 2.08
C GLU A 337 -3.05 -11.72 1.99
N TRP A 338 -3.92 -11.72 0.97
CA TRP A 338 -4.87 -12.81 0.78
C TRP A 338 -4.19 -14.08 0.28
N LEU A 339 -3.16 -13.96 -0.57
CA LEU A 339 -2.29 -15.10 -0.87
C LEU A 339 -1.76 -15.74 0.42
N CYS A 340 -1.20 -14.94 1.34
CA CYS A 340 -0.69 -15.42 2.62
C CYS A 340 -1.76 -16.19 3.42
N ARG A 341 -2.99 -15.67 3.50
CA ARG A 341 -4.10 -16.36 4.17
C ARG A 341 -4.40 -17.73 3.58
N ASN A 342 -4.49 -17.82 2.25
CA ASN A 342 -4.74 -19.09 1.57
C ASN A 342 -3.57 -20.08 1.73
N LEU A 343 -2.33 -19.59 1.75
CA LEU A 343 -1.15 -20.42 2.01
C LEU A 343 -1.17 -21.00 3.44
N ILE A 344 -1.60 -20.22 4.44
CA ILE A 344 -1.82 -20.71 5.81
C ILE A 344 -2.88 -21.82 5.83
N PHE A 345 -4.03 -21.60 5.17
CA PHE A 345 -5.10 -22.61 5.08
C PHE A 345 -4.61 -23.92 4.45
N LEU A 346 -3.69 -23.85 3.49
CA LEU A 346 -3.09 -25.01 2.82
C LEU A 346 -1.90 -25.64 3.57
N GLY A 347 -1.51 -25.10 4.72
CA GLY A 347 -0.33 -25.57 5.45
C GLY A 347 0.99 -25.32 4.72
N ARG A 348 1.05 -24.36 3.78
CA ARG A 348 2.25 -23.96 3.03
C ARG A 348 3.08 -22.95 3.82
N MET A 349 3.63 -23.42 4.94
CA MET A 349 4.44 -22.68 5.90
C MET A 349 5.59 -21.91 5.25
N HIS A 350 6.37 -22.55 4.37
CA HIS A 350 7.53 -21.92 3.75
C HIS A 350 7.12 -20.76 2.84
N ASP A 351 6.07 -20.96 2.05
CA ASP A 351 5.60 -19.98 1.08
C ASP A 351 5.00 -18.75 1.75
N VAL A 352 4.19 -18.93 2.81
CA VAL A 352 3.65 -17.77 3.54
C VAL A 352 4.76 -16.94 4.18
N ILE A 353 5.77 -17.57 4.77
CA ILE A 353 6.91 -16.86 5.37
C ILE A 353 7.66 -16.10 4.29
N ASN A 354 7.86 -16.72 3.12
CA ASN A 354 8.55 -16.10 1.99
C ASN A 354 7.81 -14.84 1.51
N VAL A 355 6.53 -14.96 1.15
CA VAL A 355 5.71 -13.84 0.65
C VAL A 355 5.58 -12.74 1.70
N ALA A 356 5.25 -13.09 2.95
CA ALA A 356 5.05 -12.10 4.01
C ALA A 356 6.36 -11.38 4.40
N SER A 357 7.51 -12.07 4.36
CA SER A 357 8.83 -11.44 4.56
C SER A 357 9.17 -10.48 3.43
N ASN A 358 8.90 -10.85 2.18
CA ASN A 358 9.12 -9.97 1.03
C ASN A 358 8.29 -8.68 1.19
N MET A 359 6.99 -8.80 1.47
CA MET A 359 6.11 -7.64 1.74
C MET A 359 6.62 -6.77 2.90
N ALA A 360 7.04 -7.38 4.01
CA ALA A 360 7.51 -6.63 5.19
C ALA A 360 8.87 -5.95 4.96
N SER A 361 9.67 -6.44 4.01
CA SER A 361 10.97 -5.88 3.65
C SER A 361 10.91 -4.75 2.61
N MET A 362 9.81 -4.64 1.87
CA MET A 362 9.63 -3.64 0.81
C MET A 362 9.74 -2.21 1.31
N PRO A 363 10.17 -1.25 0.46
CA PRO A 363 10.30 0.15 0.82
C PRO A 363 8.97 0.83 1.19
N MET A 364 9.06 1.71 2.17
CA MET A 364 7.98 2.61 2.58
C MET A 364 8.12 3.96 1.89
N HIS A 365 6.99 4.61 1.64
CA HIS A 365 6.87 5.92 1.05
C HIS A 365 5.79 6.73 1.80
N PRO A 366 6.05 7.99 2.21
CA PRO A 366 5.14 8.75 3.07
C PRO A 366 3.74 8.95 2.47
N LYS A 367 3.66 8.98 1.13
CA LYS A 367 2.42 9.16 0.37
C LYS A 367 1.58 7.88 0.19
N TYR A 368 2.21 6.70 0.14
CA TYR A 368 1.56 5.48 -0.36
C TYR A 368 1.32 4.44 0.74
N ASN A 369 2.31 4.18 1.60
CA ASN A 369 2.28 3.05 2.53
C ASN A 369 3.02 3.35 3.86
N ARG A 370 2.89 4.59 4.35
CA ARG A 370 3.47 4.97 5.65
C ARG A 370 2.88 4.12 6.78
N PHE A 371 3.71 3.30 7.42
CA PHE A 371 3.30 2.53 8.59
C PHE A 371 2.70 3.43 9.69
N PRO A 372 1.54 3.08 10.28
CA PRO A 372 0.84 1.79 10.26
C PRO A 372 -0.28 1.65 9.21
N SER A 373 -0.27 2.39 8.10
CA SER A 373 -1.30 2.25 7.06
C SER A 373 -1.36 0.82 6.50
N ASN A 374 -2.53 0.44 5.98
CA ASN A 374 -2.75 -0.84 5.28
C ASN A 374 -1.94 -0.90 3.97
N GLY A 375 -0.67 -1.25 4.06
CA GLY A 375 0.23 -1.47 2.93
C GLY A 375 1.13 -2.68 3.16
N SER A 376 2.08 -2.90 2.24
CA SER A 376 2.93 -4.11 2.22
C SER A 376 3.60 -4.38 3.57
N GLN A 377 4.17 -3.34 4.20
CA GLN A 377 4.84 -3.48 5.48
C GLN A 377 3.89 -3.98 6.57
N HIS A 378 2.73 -3.32 6.73
CA HIS A 378 1.75 -3.69 7.75
C HIS A 378 1.23 -5.12 7.56
N PHE A 379 0.83 -5.47 6.33
CA PHE A 379 0.28 -6.79 6.05
C PHE A 379 1.33 -7.90 6.10
N GLY A 380 2.54 -7.65 5.63
CA GLY A 380 3.66 -8.60 5.76
C GLY A 380 3.94 -8.92 7.23
N ARG A 381 4.06 -7.89 8.08
CA ARG A 381 4.22 -8.10 9.53
C ARG A 381 3.03 -8.84 10.14
N LEU A 382 1.80 -8.45 9.79
CA LEU A 382 0.58 -9.10 10.26
C LEU A 382 0.61 -10.61 9.99
N ARG A 383 0.93 -11.00 8.76
CA ARG A 383 0.93 -12.40 8.33
C ARG A 383 2.13 -13.18 8.87
N LEU A 384 3.27 -12.54 9.11
CA LEU A 384 4.40 -13.19 9.81
C LEU A 384 4.06 -13.49 11.29
N TRP A 385 3.47 -12.53 12.02
CA TRP A 385 3.04 -12.76 13.40
C TRP A 385 2.06 -13.94 13.49
N GLU A 386 1.11 -14.00 12.55
CA GLU A 386 0.15 -15.09 12.48
C GLU A 386 0.79 -16.42 12.07
N ALA A 387 1.57 -16.46 10.98
CA ALA A 387 2.19 -17.68 10.48
C ALA A 387 3.13 -18.28 11.53
N TYR A 388 4.01 -17.48 12.14
CA TYR A 388 4.91 -18.00 13.17
C TYR A 388 4.16 -18.55 14.38
N SER A 389 3.05 -17.92 14.78
CA SER A 389 2.25 -18.41 15.91
C SER A 389 1.48 -19.68 15.55
N GLN A 390 0.79 -19.71 14.41
CA GLN A 390 -0.06 -20.85 14.01
C GLN A 390 0.77 -22.10 13.67
N PHE A 391 1.93 -21.93 13.05
CA PHE A 391 2.87 -23.01 12.77
C PHE A 391 3.84 -23.32 13.92
N GLU A 392 3.70 -22.69 15.10
CA GLU A 392 4.57 -22.91 16.27
C GLU A 392 6.06 -22.63 16.04
N LEU A 393 6.38 -21.68 15.18
CA LEU A 393 7.75 -21.27 14.89
C LEU A 393 8.23 -20.24 15.91
N TRP A 394 8.19 -20.60 17.19
CA TRP A 394 8.44 -19.69 18.32
C TRP A 394 9.85 -19.11 18.32
N GLU A 395 10.87 -19.92 18.05
CA GLU A 395 12.26 -19.45 17.93
C GLU A 395 12.42 -18.43 16.81
N LYS A 396 11.81 -18.71 15.65
CA LYS A 396 11.84 -17.81 14.50
C LYS A 396 11.06 -16.51 14.76
N LEU A 397 9.98 -16.59 15.54
CA LEU A 397 9.24 -15.43 16.03
C LEU A 397 10.14 -14.57 16.92
N ILE A 398 10.83 -15.17 17.90
CA ILE A 398 11.75 -14.47 18.80
C ILE A 398 12.86 -13.81 17.99
N GLU A 399 13.53 -14.55 17.12
CA GLU A 399 14.59 -14.04 16.24
C GLU A 399 14.09 -12.84 15.42
N SER A 400 12.98 -13.00 14.69
CA SER A 400 12.42 -11.96 13.83
C SER A 400 11.93 -10.74 14.63
N ALA A 401 11.41 -10.94 15.84
CA ALA A 401 10.92 -9.86 16.69
C ALA A 401 12.06 -8.99 17.20
N HIS A 402 13.27 -9.54 17.33
CA HIS A 402 14.46 -8.81 17.73
C HIS A 402 15.26 -8.30 16.55
N GLN A 403 15.24 -8.98 15.41
CA GLN A 403 16.08 -8.70 14.25
C GLN A 403 15.25 -8.78 12.97
N SER A 404 15.56 -8.02 11.91
CA SER A 404 14.84 -8.11 10.61
C SER A 404 13.44 -7.48 10.62
N VAL A 405 12.52 -8.02 9.82
CA VAL A 405 11.23 -7.43 9.42
C VAL A 405 10.21 -7.25 10.54
N LEU A 406 10.34 -7.96 11.68
CA LEU A 406 9.48 -7.80 12.85
C LEU A 406 10.12 -6.97 13.99
N SER A 407 11.26 -6.31 13.71
CA SER A 407 11.96 -5.45 14.66
C SER A 407 11.04 -4.40 15.31
N PRO A 408 11.40 -3.89 16.50
CA PRO A 408 10.66 -2.83 17.19
C PRO A 408 10.39 -1.60 16.30
N THR A 409 9.26 -0.95 16.54
CA THR A 409 8.77 0.22 15.81
C THR A 409 8.36 1.30 16.82
N GLY A 410 8.29 2.56 16.39
CA GLY A 410 7.74 3.65 17.21
C GLY A 410 6.22 3.61 17.40
N HIS A 411 5.52 2.59 16.87
CA HIS A 411 4.07 2.51 16.91
C HIS A 411 3.58 1.69 18.10
N THR A 412 2.93 2.36 19.05
CA THR A 412 2.47 1.78 20.32
C THR A 412 1.63 0.50 20.17
N PRO A 413 0.53 0.45 19.38
CA PRO A 413 -0.25 -0.79 19.22
C PRO A 413 0.57 -1.96 18.66
N GLU A 414 1.53 -1.69 17.76
CA GLU A 414 2.41 -2.73 17.21
C GLU A 414 3.38 -3.25 18.28
N GLN A 415 3.84 -2.38 19.18
CA GLN A 415 4.69 -2.80 20.30
C GLN A 415 3.95 -3.67 21.32
N ILE A 416 2.69 -3.34 21.62
CA ILE A 416 1.85 -4.19 22.49
C ILE A 416 1.66 -5.56 21.85
N LYS A 417 1.33 -5.59 20.55
CA LYS A 417 1.21 -6.84 19.78
C LYS A 417 2.51 -7.66 19.81
N ARG A 418 3.66 -7.02 19.59
CA ARG A 418 4.99 -7.64 19.63
C ARG A 418 5.29 -8.23 21.01
N LEU A 419 5.13 -7.46 22.09
CA LEU A 419 5.43 -7.93 23.45
C LEU A 419 4.50 -9.08 23.86
N ARG A 420 3.21 -9.01 23.50
CA ARG A 420 2.25 -10.10 23.68
C ARG A 420 2.69 -11.38 22.96
N ALA A 421 3.13 -11.27 21.70
CA ALA A 421 3.62 -12.41 20.92
C ALA A 421 4.94 -12.98 21.49
N LEU A 422 5.86 -12.12 21.93
CA LEU A 422 7.10 -12.52 22.59
C LEU A 422 6.86 -13.25 23.90
N ALA A 423 5.93 -12.78 24.75
CA ALA A 423 5.58 -13.47 25.99
C ALA A 423 5.13 -14.91 25.72
N ARG A 424 4.25 -15.11 24.72
CA ARG A 424 3.81 -16.44 24.30
C ARG A 424 4.98 -17.29 23.79
N ALA A 425 5.83 -16.74 22.93
CA ALA A 425 6.96 -17.46 22.38
C ALA A 425 8.01 -17.84 23.45
N TYR A 426 8.31 -16.95 24.40
CA TYR A 426 9.22 -17.23 25.50
C TYR A 426 8.69 -18.30 26.45
N ASP A 427 7.39 -18.32 26.72
CA ASP A 427 6.78 -19.41 27.49
C ASP A 427 6.88 -20.74 26.72
N ALA A 428 6.53 -20.74 25.43
CA ALA A 428 6.58 -21.93 24.57
C ALA A 428 7.99 -22.51 24.38
N THR A 429 9.03 -21.69 24.55
CA THR A 429 10.46 -22.07 24.44
C THR A 429 11.16 -22.18 25.81
N ASP A 430 10.40 -22.11 26.90
CA ASP A 430 10.87 -22.17 28.30
C ASP A 430 11.95 -21.13 28.68
N HIS A 431 11.94 -19.98 28.01
CA HIS A 431 12.74 -18.80 28.36
C HIS A 431 12.10 -17.97 29.47
N LEU A 432 11.91 -18.58 30.65
CA LEU A 432 11.15 -17.99 31.78
C LEU A 432 11.67 -16.62 32.24
N ALA A 433 12.98 -16.40 32.25
CA ALA A 433 13.55 -15.10 32.62
C ALA A 433 13.10 -13.98 31.67
N LYS A 434 13.07 -14.27 30.36
CA LYS A 434 12.61 -13.33 29.33
C LYS A 434 11.09 -13.15 29.32
N PHE A 435 10.34 -14.20 29.63
CA PHE A 435 8.91 -14.11 29.87
C PHE A 435 8.61 -13.14 31.03
N ASN A 436 9.28 -13.32 32.18
CA ASN A 436 9.09 -12.46 33.36
C ASN A 436 9.50 -11.01 33.09
N GLU A 437 10.61 -10.79 32.36
CA GLU A 437 11.04 -9.47 31.90
C GLU A 437 9.94 -8.81 31.04
N THR A 438 9.38 -9.54 30.08
CA THR A 438 8.31 -9.05 29.20
C THR A 438 7.01 -8.74 29.97
N SER A 439 6.64 -9.61 30.93
CA SER A 439 5.49 -9.40 31.84
C SER A 439 5.67 -8.10 32.64
N ALA A 440 6.85 -7.88 33.22
CA ALA A 440 7.18 -6.67 33.96
C ALA A 440 7.10 -5.41 33.08
N ILE A 441 7.62 -5.47 31.85
CA ILE A 441 7.55 -4.35 30.89
C ILE A 441 6.10 -3.96 30.59
N ILE A 442 5.24 -4.93 30.26
CA ILE A 442 3.83 -4.63 29.91
C ILE A 442 3.08 -4.06 31.12
N ARG A 443 3.24 -4.65 32.31
CA ARG A 443 2.58 -4.20 33.53
C ARG A 443 3.05 -2.79 33.93
N GLY A 444 4.36 -2.55 33.90
CA GLY A 444 4.94 -1.23 34.17
C GLY A 444 4.50 -0.15 33.18
N TRP A 445 4.40 -0.51 31.89
CA TRP A 445 3.86 0.41 30.88
C TRP A 445 2.41 0.77 31.18
N ARG A 446 1.57 -0.23 31.51
CA ARG A 446 0.16 0.00 31.87
C ARG A 446 0.02 0.90 33.09
N GLU A 447 0.82 0.68 34.13
CA GLU A 447 0.83 1.51 35.34
C GLU A 447 1.16 2.97 35.02
N ARG A 448 2.28 3.21 34.32
CA ARG A 448 2.68 4.58 33.96
C ARG A 448 1.62 5.26 33.08
N LEU A 449 1.07 4.54 32.12
CA LEU A 449 0.07 5.09 31.22
C LEU A 449 -1.23 5.46 31.97
N ALA A 450 -1.59 4.73 33.02
CA ALA A 450 -2.71 5.07 33.88
C ALA A 450 -2.44 6.35 34.69
N GLU A 451 -1.21 6.58 35.15
CA GLU A 451 -0.83 7.86 35.78
C GLU A 451 -0.91 9.03 34.78
N ASP A 452 -0.34 8.84 33.59
CA ASP A 452 -0.33 9.86 32.53
C ASP A 452 -1.76 10.22 32.11
N ARG A 453 -2.66 9.24 32.09
CA ARG A 453 -4.09 9.43 31.85
C ARG A 453 -4.72 10.38 32.87
N GLU A 454 -4.50 10.16 34.15
CA GLU A 454 -5.05 11.02 35.22
C GLU A 454 -4.50 12.44 35.11
N LEU A 455 -3.19 12.57 34.84
CA LEU A 455 -2.55 13.88 34.64
C LEU A 455 -3.13 14.64 33.43
N GLU A 456 -3.39 13.96 32.31
CA GLU A 456 -4.01 14.56 31.14
C GLU A 456 -5.46 14.97 31.39
N MET A 457 -6.23 14.21 32.20
CA MET A 457 -7.57 14.65 32.63
C MET A 457 -7.50 15.92 33.48
N THR A 458 -6.56 16.01 34.43
CA THR A 458 -6.35 17.22 35.23
C THR A 458 -5.95 18.40 34.36
N ARG A 459 -5.04 18.20 33.40
CA ARG A 459 -4.60 19.24 32.44
C ARG A 459 -5.75 19.70 31.54
N ALA A 460 -6.57 18.78 31.05
CA ALA A 460 -7.72 19.08 30.21
C ALA A 460 -8.76 19.93 30.97
N GLU A 461 -9.06 19.56 32.22
CA GLU A 461 -9.92 20.37 33.09
C GLU A 461 -9.32 21.76 33.33
N ALA A 462 -8.05 21.86 33.71
CA ALA A 462 -7.39 23.13 33.95
C ALA A 462 -7.42 24.04 32.71
N ARG A 463 -7.27 23.48 31.49
CA ARG A 463 -7.40 24.23 30.23
C ARG A 463 -8.81 24.75 29.99
N VAL A 464 -9.85 24.02 30.37
CA VAL A 464 -11.25 24.49 30.27
C VAL A 464 -11.48 25.63 31.26
N LEU A 465 -11.10 25.43 32.53
CA LEU A 465 -11.25 26.45 33.58
C LEU A 465 -10.46 27.74 33.28
N ALA A 466 -9.27 27.63 32.68
CA ALA A 466 -8.45 28.79 32.31
C ALA A 466 -9.00 29.59 31.12
N LYS A 467 -9.79 28.98 30.23
CA LYS A 467 -10.39 29.66 29.06
C LYS A 467 -11.63 30.48 29.41
N GLU A 468 -12.28 30.19 30.54
CA GLU A 468 -13.49 30.89 30.99
C GLU A 468 -13.33 31.47 32.40
N PRO A 469 -12.35 32.37 32.63
CA PRO A 469 -12.15 32.95 33.95
C PRO A 469 -13.39 33.75 34.38
N GLY A 470 -13.99 33.38 35.52
CA GLY A 470 -15.13 34.07 36.12
C GLY A 470 -16.52 33.56 35.73
N LYS A 471 -16.64 32.52 34.88
CA LYS A 471 -17.93 31.83 34.64
C LYS A 471 -18.16 30.68 35.63
N PRO A 472 -19.43 30.26 35.86
CA PRO A 472 -19.74 29.04 36.61
C PRO A 472 -19.11 27.81 35.96
N ARG A 473 -18.69 26.84 36.78
CA ARG A 473 -18.07 25.58 36.31
C ARG A 473 -19.03 24.83 35.38
N ASP A 474 -18.67 24.72 34.10
CA ASP A 474 -19.39 23.88 33.14
C ASP A 474 -18.88 22.43 33.20
N GLU A 475 -19.55 21.62 34.02
CA GLU A 475 -19.24 20.19 34.18
C GLU A 475 -19.31 19.40 32.86
N LYS A 476 -20.20 19.78 31.94
CA LYS A 476 -20.33 19.08 30.66
C LYS A 476 -19.14 19.38 29.75
N ALA A 477 -18.68 20.64 29.73
CA ALA A 477 -17.49 21.02 28.97
C ALA A 477 -16.22 20.36 29.53
N ILE A 478 -16.07 20.30 30.86
CA ILE A 478 -14.95 19.63 31.53
C ILE A 478 -14.95 18.13 31.21
N GLU A 479 -16.09 17.46 31.33
CA GLU A 479 -16.20 16.03 31.05
C GLU A 479 -15.92 15.70 29.59
N SER A 480 -16.43 16.51 28.66
CA SER A 480 -16.15 16.37 27.22
C SER A 480 -14.66 16.55 26.92
N ALA A 481 -14.02 17.55 27.54
CA ALA A 481 -12.59 17.81 27.37
C ALA A 481 -11.73 16.66 27.94
N ARG A 482 -12.06 16.16 29.14
CA ARG A 482 -11.40 15.00 29.75
C ARG A 482 -11.50 13.77 28.86
N LYS A 483 -12.71 13.38 28.46
CA LYS A 483 -12.95 12.23 27.56
C LYS A 483 -12.20 12.35 26.24
N SER A 484 -12.17 13.56 25.66
CA SER A 484 -11.47 13.80 24.40
C SER A 484 -9.95 13.70 24.58
N ALA A 485 -9.41 14.17 25.72
CA ALA A 485 -7.97 14.14 26.01
C ALA A 485 -7.42 12.73 26.22
N VAL A 486 -8.20 11.82 26.81
CA VAL A 486 -7.71 10.46 27.14
C VAL A 486 -8.13 9.36 26.18
N ARG A 487 -8.87 9.66 25.11
CA ARG A 487 -9.46 8.63 24.22
C ARG A 487 -8.43 7.64 23.65
N SER A 488 -7.25 8.11 23.20
CA SER A 488 -6.20 7.22 22.67
C SER A 488 -5.49 6.45 23.79
N THR A 489 -5.31 7.09 24.95
CA THR A 489 -4.75 6.48 26.16
C THR A 489 -5.64 5.35 26.66
N ASP A 490 -6.96 5.56 26.70
CA ASP A 490 -7.95 4.54 27.08
C ASP A 490 -7.92 3.33 26.16
N GLU A 491 -7.76 3.54 24.85
CA GLU A 491 -7.63 2.44 23.89
C GLU A 491 -6.32 1.65 24.11
N THR A 492 -5.23 2.37 24.36
CA THR A 492 -3.94 1.75 24.64
C THR A 492 -3.97 0.96 25.97
N LEU A 493 -4.61 1.51 27.01
CA LEU A 493 -4.83 0.80 28.27
C LEU A 493 -5.65 -0.46 28.09
N ARG A 494 -6.74 -0.43 27.30
CA ARG A 494 -7.50 -1.64 26.95
C ARG A 494 -6.63 -2.70 26.27
N GLN A 495 -5.74 -2.30 25.36
CA GLN A 495 -4.83 -3.22 24.68
C GLN A 495 -3.80 -3.83 25.64
N LEU A 496 -3.27 -3.02 26.56
CA LEU A 496 -2.36 -3.49 27.62
C LEU A 496 -3.06 -4.42 28.61
N ASP A 497 -4.26 -4.08 29.07
CA ASP A 497 -5.04 -4.91 29.99
C ASP A 497 -5.34 -6.29 29.36
N ARG A 498 -5.70 -6.33 28.06
CA ARG A 498 -5.83 -7.60 27.32
C ARG A 498 -4.53 -8.40 27.31
N ALA A 499 -3.40 -7.77 27.00
CA ALA A 499 -2.09 -8.44 27.00
C ALA A 499 -1.73 -8.97 28.40
N ILE A 500 -2.06 -8.22 29.46
CA ILE A 500 -1.87 -8.62 30.86
C ILE A 500 -2.73 -9.83 31.21
N ASP A 501 -4.00 -9.86 30.80
CA ASP A 501 -4.88 -10.99 31.07
C ASP A 501 -4.36 -12.28 30.40
N GLU A 502 -3.80 -12.20 29.19
CA GLU A 502 -3.15 -13.36 28.56
C GLU A 502 -1.90 -13.83 29.28
N ILE A 503 -1.03 -12.91 29.66
CA ILE A 503 0.20 -13.23 30.40
C ILE A 503 -0.17 -13.86 31.76
N THR A 504 -1.20 -13.32 32.41
CA THR A 504 -1.74 -13.88 33.66
C THR A 504 -2.31 -15.28 33.43
N ALA A 505 -2.98 -15.52 32.30
CA ALA A 505 -3.46 -16.87 31.94
C ALA A 505 -2.30 -17.87 31.79
N ILE A 506 -1.18 -17.47 31.19
CA ILE A 506 0.04 -18.28 31.09
C ILE A 506 0.61 -18.56 32.49
N GLU A 507 0.77 -17.53 33.33
CA GLU A 507 1.26 -17.66 34.71
C GLU A 507 0.40 -18.64 35.54
N LEU A 508 -0.92 -18.57 35.39
CA LEU A 508 -1.87 -19.47 36.06
C LEU A 508 -1.79 -20.91 35.52
N ALA A 509 -1.68 -21.07 34.20
CA ALA A 509 -1.53 -22.40 33.59
C ALA A 509 -0.25 -23.10 34.08
N ARG A 510 0.86 -22.37 34.22
CA ARG A 510 2.12 -22.90 34.80
C ARG A 510 1.97 -23.33 36.27
N LYS A 511 1.04 -22.73 37.02
CA LYS A 511 0.70 -23.12 38.40
C LYS A 511 -0.32 -24.26 38.48
N GLY A 512 -0.82 -24.75 37.35
CA GLY A 512 -1.90 -25.75 37.30
C GLY A 512 -3.30 -25.17 37.54
N GLU A 513 -3.45 -23.84 37.58
CA GLU A 513 -4.73 -23.15 37.81
C GLU A 513 -5.52 -22.97 36.50
N TYR A 514 -5.74 -24.07 35.77
CA TYR A 514 -6.26 -24.05 34.39
C TYR A 514 -7.65 -23.41 34.25
N ALA A 515 -8.53 -23.57 35.24
CA ALA A 515 -9.87 -22.99 35.18
C ALA A 515 -9.86 -21.45 35.19
N GLU A 516 -9.00 -20.83 35.99
CA GLU A 516 -8.81 -19.37 35.99
C GLU A 516 -8.03 -18.93 34.75
N ALA A 517 -7.04 -19.71 34.31
CA ALA A 517 -6.31 -19.45 33.06
C ALA A 517 -7.27 -19.35 31.86
N ILE A 518 -8.20 -20.30 31.73
CA ILE A 518 -9.23 -20.30 30.67
C ILE A 518 -10.15 -19.08 30.80
N ARG A 519 -10.56 -18.69 32.02
CA ARG A 519 -11.37 -17.47 32.22
C ARG A 519 -10.62 -16.23 31.76
N LYS A 520 -9.37 -16.06 32.19
CA LYS A 520 -8.51 -14.94 31.81
C LYS A 520 -8.29 -14.85 30.31
N LEU A 521 -8.01 -15.98 29.66
CA LEU A 521 -7.79 -16.02 28.22
C LEU A 521 -9.06 -15.66 27.43
N ASN A 522 -10.24 -16.08 27.91
CA ASN A 522 -11.52 -15.66 27.33
C ASN A 522 -11.80 -14.16 27.54
N THR A 523 -11.44 -13.60 28.70
CA THR A 523 -11.59 -12.16 28.99
C THR A 523 -10.67 -11.30 28.12
N ALA A 524 -9.42 -11.72 27.92
CA ALA A 524 -8.47 -11.02 27.07
C ALA A 524 -8.96 -10.87 25.62
N GLY A 525 -9.67 -11.89 25.13
CA GLY A 525 -10.13 -11.97 23.75
C GLY A 525 -8.99 -12.28 22.78
N GLY A 526 -9.23 -13.19 21.83
CA GLY A 526 -8.22 -13.60 20.85
C GLY A 526 -7.38 -14.80 21.26
N ALA A 527 -7.85 -15.59 22.24
CA ALA A 527 -7.42 -16.97 22.46
C ALA A 527 -7.58 -17.79 21.17
N SER A 528 -6.57 -18.57 20.77
CA SER A 528 -6.79 -19.53 19.68
C SER A 528 -7.62 -20.73 20.19
N ALA A 529 -8.46 -21.31 19.32
CA ALA A 529 -9.23 -22.50 19.67
C ALA A 529 -8.32 -23.65 20.14
N ARG A 530 -7.12 -23.74 19.55
CA ARG A 530 -6.08 -24.66 19.97
C ARG A 530 -5.61 -24.44 21.40
N GLU A 531 -5.29 -23.20 21.77
CA GLU A 531 -4.84 -22.87 23.13
C GLU A 531 -5.90 -23.23 24.17
N LEU A 532 -7.15 -22.87 23.89
CA LEU A 532 -8.28 -23.21 24.75
C LEU A 532 -8.44 -24.73 24.88
N ALA A 533 -8.37 -25.49 23.79
CA ALA A 533 -8.47 -26.94 23.83
C ALA A 533 -7.32 -27.58 24.62
N ARG A 534 -6.09 -27.09 24.47
CA ARG A 534 -4.92 -27.58 25.21
C ARG A 534 -5.05 -27.31 26.72
N LEU A 535 -5.49 -26.11 27.11
CA LEU A 535 -5.75 -25.78 28.51
C LEU A 535 -6.89 -26.61 29.10
N ARG A 536 -7.96 -26.84 28.34
CA ARG A 536 -9.07 -27.70 28.77
C ARG A 536 -8.63 -29.15 28.96
N LEU A 537 -7.82 -29.68 28.05
CA LEU A 537 -7.23 -31.00 28.19
C LEU A 537 -6.39 -31.11 29.48
N ALA A 538 -5.52 -30.12 29.73
CA ALA A 538 -4.71 -30.06 30.95
C ALA A 538 -5.57 -29.93 32.22
N ALA A 539 -6.72 -29.28 32.13
CA ALA A 539 -7.73 -29.21 33.20
C ALA A 539 -8.56 -30.51 33.39
N GLY A 540 -8.32 -31.55 32.60
CA GLY A 540 -9.11 -32.78 32.59
C GLY A 540 -10.47 -32.67 31.89
N GLN A 541 -10.77 -31.53 31.26
CA GLN A 541 -12.01 -31.25 30.52
C GLN A 541 -11.93 -31.80 29.08
N LYS A 542 -11.82 -33.12 28.97
CA LYS A 542 -11.54 -33.82 27.69
C LYS A 542 -12.61 -33.59 26.63
N GLU A 543 -13.88 -33.71 27.02
CA GLU A 543 -15.01 -33.54 26.10
C GLU A 543 -15.15 -32.10 25.62
N GLU A 544 -14.89 -31.13 26.50
CA GLU A 544 -14.91 -29.72 26.17
C GLU A 544 -13.75 -29.35 25.24
N ALA A 545 -12.56 -29.91 25.46
CA ALA A 545 -11.42 -29.74 24.56
C ALA A 545 -11.73 -30.27 23.16
N ARG A 546 -12.34 -31.47 23.08
CA ARG A 546 -12.78 -32.08 21.81
C ARG A 546 -13.81 -31.20 21.10
N LYS A 547 -14.87 -30.78 21.80
CA LYS A 547 -15.92 -29.92 21.25
C LYS A 547 -15.40 -28.58 20.74
N GLU A 548 -14.42 -27.99 21.44
CA GLU A 548 -13.76 -26.74 21.04
C GLU A 548 -13.14 -26.88 19.63
N LEU A 549 -12.32 -27.92 19.42
CA LEU A 549 -11.67 -28.13 18.12
C LEU A 549 -12.62 -28.68 17.04
N GLU A 550 -13.57 -29.57 17.37
CA GLU A 550 -14.56 -30.03 16.39
C GLU A 550 -15.41 -28.87 15.86
N LYS A 551 -15.85 -27.97 16.75
CA LYS A 551 -16.53 -26.73 16.35
C LYS A 551 -15.63 -25.87 15.48
N TYR A 552 -14.37 -25.68 15.87
CA TYR A 552 -13.42 -24.86 15.12
C TYR A 552 -13.19 -25.43 13.71
N VAL A 553 -12.95 -26.73 13.58
CA VAL A 553 -12.83 -27.42 12.27
C VAL A 553 -14.08 -27.21 11.42
N SER A 554 -15.29 -27.29 11.99
CA SER A 554 -16.53 -27.05 11.23
C SER A 554 -16.64 -25.62 10.66
N GLN A 555 -16.06 -24.63 11.34
CA GLN A 555 -16.04 -23.22 10.92
C GLN A 555 -14.91 -22.92 9.93
N HIS A 556 -13.90 -23.79 9.92
CA HIS A 556 -12.66 -23.69 9.15
C HIS A 556 -12.51 -24.91 8.22
N ALA A 557 -13.58 -25.23 7.49
CA ALA A 557 -13.60 -26.34 6.55
C ALA A 557 -12.51 -26.18 5.47
N GLU A 558 -11.93 -27.30 5.04
CA GLU A 558 -10.84 -27.40 4.06
C GLU A 558 -9.51 -26.76 4.50
N GLU A 559 -9.33 -26.44 5.79
CA GLU A 559 -8.09 -25.88 6.32
C GLU A 559 -7.23 -26.96 7.00
N VAL A 560 -5.92 -26.96 6.71
CA VAL A 560 -4.96 -27.98 7.15
C VAL A 560 -4.70 -27.92 8.66
N LEU A 561 -4.39 -26.74 9.20
CA LEU A 561 -3.99 -26.59 10.60
C LEU A 561 -5.10 -26.93 11.60
N PRO A 562 -6.36 -26.49 11.42
CA PRO A 562 -7.47 -26.88 12.31
C PRO A 562 -7.65 -28.40 12.39
N LEU A 563 -7.61 -29.09 11.25
CA LEU A 563 -7.69 -30.56 11.20
C LEU A 563 -6.48 -31.21 11.86
N ALA A 564 -5.28 -30.71 11.60
CA ALA A 564 -4.06 -31.20 12.24
C ALA A 564 -4.15 -31.11 13.78
N TRP A 565 -4.58 -29.96 14.32
CA TRP A 565 -4.74 -29.79 15.76
C TRP A 565 -5.78 -30.73 16.36
N LEU A 566 -6.87 -31.02 15.65
CA LEU A 566 -7.87 -32.00 16.09
C LEU A 566 -7.31 -33.43 16.09
N VAL A 567 -6.56 -33.82 15.05
CA VAL A 567 -5.88 -35.13 14.99
C VAL A 567 -4.92 -35.28 16.16
N GLU A 568 -4.09 -34.28 16.44
CA GLU A 568 -3.18 -34.28 17.59
C GLU A 568 -3.93 -34.43 18.92
N LEU A 569 -5.02 -33.65 19.11
CA LEU A 569 -5.82 -33.74 20.32
C LEU A 569 -6.41 -35.15 20.52
N LEU A 570 -6.91 -35.77 19.45
CA LEU A 570 -7.49 -37.12 19.52
C LEU A 570 -6.43 -38.19 19.83
N ILE A 571 -5.21 -38.02 19.32
CA ILE A 571 -4.06 -38.85 19.70
C ILE A 571 -3.77 -38.70 21.20
N ASP A 572 -3.72 -37.47 21.72
CA ASP A 572 -3.48 -37.18 23.14
C ASP A 572 -4.60 -37.70 24.06
N LEU A 573 -5.83 -37.80 23.53
CA LEU A 573 -6.98 -38.42 24.21
C LEU A 573 -6.97 -39.95 24.18
N ASN A 574 -6.03 -40.57 23.45
CA ASN A 574 -5.97 -42.01 23.15
C ASN A 574 -7.20 -42.54 22.38
N ASP A 575 -7.89 -41.69 21.61
CA ASP A 575 -8.98 -42.08 20.71
C ASP A 575 -8.41 -42.34 19.31
N GLU A 576 -7.67 -43.44 19.15
CA GLU A 576 -6.97 -43.76 17.90
C GLU A 576 -7.93 -43.92 16.71
N ALA A 577 -9.13 -44.45 16.95
CA ALA A 577 -10.12 -44.65 15.90
C ALA A 577 -10.56 -43.30 15.32
N ALA A 578 -10.96 -42.35 16.17
CA ALA A 578 -11.34 -41.02 15.72
C ALA A 578 -10.16 -40.27 15.10
N ALA A 579 -8.96 -40.40 15.68
CA ALA A 579 -7.75 -39.77 15.16
C ALA A 579 -7.45 -40.22 13.73
N ARG A 580 -7.53 -41.53 13.45
CA ARG A 580 -7.34 -42.07 12.08
C ARG A 580 -8.40 -41.57 11.11
N THR A 581 -9.66 -41.47 11.53
CA THR A 581 -10.73 -40.91 10.69
C THR A 581 -10.44 -39.46 10.31
N ARG A 582 -10.09 -38.61 11.28
CA ARG A 582 -9.75 -37.21 11.01
C ARG A 582 -8.42 -37.05 10.26
N PHE A 583 -7.50 -38.00 10.42
CA PHE A 583 -6.26 -38.03 9.67
C PHE A 583 -6.52 -38.26 8.17
N GLU A 584 -7.43 -39.15 7.78
CA GLU A 584 -7.79 -39.32 6.36
C GLU A 584 -8.40 -38.03 5.77
N GLU A 585 -9.21 -37.30 6.54
CA GLU A 585 -9.70 -35.97 6.13
C GLU A 585 -8.55 -34.97 5.94
N LEU A 586 -7.60 -34.94 6.88
CA LEU A 586 -6.38 -34.12 6.77
C LEU A 586 -5.57 -34.45 5.51
N ARG A 587 -5.41 -35.74 5.19
CA ARG A 587 -4.68 -36.19 3.99
C ARG A 587 -5.28 -35.64 2.70
N ALA A 588 -6.61 -35.53 2.64
CA ALA A 588 -7.33 -35.03 1.47
C ALA A 588 -7.10 -33.53 1.22
N VAL A 589 -6.91 -32.74 2.29
CA VAL A 589 -6.74 -31.28 2.20
C VAL A 589 -5.27 -30.85 2.20
N ALA A 590 -4.37 -31.64 2.78
CA ALA A 590 -2.95 -31.32 2.97
C ALA A 590 -2.08 -31.62 1.73
N HIS A 591 -2.67 -31.65 0.53
CA HIS A 591 -2.00 -32.07 -0.71
C HIS A 591 -0.72 -31.28 -1.05
N SER A 592 -0.57 -30.05 -0.55
CA SER A 592 0.60 -29.19 -0.74
C SER A 592 1.19 -28.70 0.59
N ALA A 593 0.79 -29.28 1.72
CA ALA A 593 1.27 -28.82 3.02
C ALA A 593 2.75 -29.18 3.23
N ASP A 594 3.46 -28.33 3.96
CA ASP A 594 4.85 -28.53 4.38
C ASP A 594 4.87 -29.51 5.58
N LEU A 595 5.22 -30.78 5.32
CA LEU A 595 5.16 -31.85 6.34
C LEU A 595 6.16 -31.68 7.49
N ASP A 596 7.15 -30.81 7.33
CA ASP A 596 8.10 -30.40 8.35
C ASP A 596 7.60 -29.26 9.26
N ALA A 597 6.39 -28.72 9.00
CA ALA A 597 5.71 -27.87 9.96
C ALA A 597 5.51 -28.62 11.29
N PRO A 598 5.78 -28.03 12.48
CA PRO A 598 5.82 -28.73 13.76
C PRO A 598 4.63 -29.67 14.06
N ALA A 599 3.40 -29.19 13.87
CA ALA A 599 2.20 -30.01 14.06
C ALA A 599 2.11 -31.19 13.07
N LEU A 600 2.43 -30.95 11.79
CA LEU A 600 2.41 -31.99 10.76
C LEU A 600 3.55 -32.99 10.94
N GLN A 601 4.70 -32.57 11.47
CA GLN A 601 5.81 -33.48 11.79
C GLN A 601 5.43 -34.44 12.92
N ARG A 602 4.76 -33.95 13.98
CA ARG A 602 4.25 -34.81 15.06
C ARG A 602 3.22 -35.82 14.55
N ILE A 603 2.31 -35.38 13.67
CA ILE A 603 1.36 -36.28 13.00
C ILE A 603 2.08 -37.29 12.11
N SER A 604 3.10 -36.87 11.34
CA SER A 604 3.88 -37.76 10.46
C SER A 604 4.55 -38.89 11.25
N ASN A 605 5.07 -38.58 12.44
CA ASN A 605 5.61 -39.60 13.35
C ASN A 605 4.55 -40.64 13.75
N LYS A 606 3.32 -40.18 14.05
CA LYS A 606 2.20 -41.08 14.37
C LYS A 606 1.70 -41.86 13.14
N ALA A 607 1.65 -41.23 11.97
CA ALA A 607 1.23 -41.85 10.72
C ALA A 607 2.13 -43.03 10.33
N ARG A 608 3.45 -42.93 10.56
CA ARG A 608 4.37 -44.08 10.41
C ARG A 608 3.98 -45.26 11.29
N ALA A 609 3.60 -45.01 12.55
CA ALA A 609 3.13 -46.07 13.46
C ALA A 609 1.80 -46.69 13.01
N TRP A 610 1.00 -45.95 12.20
CA TRP A 610 -0.19 -46.47 11.55
C TRP A 610 0.07 -47.16 10.20
N GLY A 611 1.32 -47.20 9.73
CA GLY A 611 1.74 -47.89 8.51
C GLY A 611 1.73 -47.03 7.24
N PHE A 612 1.61 -45.71 7.35
CA PHE A 612 1.71 -44.81 6.19
C PHE A 612 3.16 -44.52 5.80
N ALA A 613 3.36 -44.16 4.53
CA ALA A 613 4.65 -43.66 4.03
C ALA A 613 5.01 -42.29 4.66
N ASP A 614 6.29 -41.91 4.54
CA ASP A 614 6.76 -40.60 5.04
C ASP A 614 6.00 -39.43 4.42
N ASP A 615 5.76 -39.50 3.10
CA ASP A 615 4.78 -38.63 2.45
C ASP A 615 3.40 -39.29 2.46
N TRP A 616 2.59 -38.91 3.43
CA TRP A 616 1.23 -39.41 3.60
C TRP A 616 0.19 -38.61 2.81
N ARG A 617 0.58 -37.50 2.16
CA ARG A 617 -0.36 -36.60 1.47
C ARG A 617 -1.01 -37.30 0.28
N ILE A 618 -2.22 -36.86 -0.07
CA ILE A 618 -2.90 -37.30 -1.28
C ILE A 618 -2.64 -36.28 -2.38
N SER A 619 -2.18 -36.75 -3.55
CA SER A 619 -2.01 -35.87 -4.70
C SER A 619 -3.35 -35.27 -5.12
N ARG A 620 -3.38 -33.96 -5.30
CA ARG A 620 -4.57 -33.24 -5.74
C ARG A 620 -4.87 -33.52 -7.21
N ILE A 621 -6.09 -33.97 -7.49
CA ILE A 621 -6.65 -33.97 -8.86
C ILE A 621 -7.21 -32.58 -9.13
N LEU A 622 -6.72 -31.92 -10.19
CA LEU A 622 -7.21 -30.61 -10.58
C LEU A 622 -8.66 -30.69 -11.06
N PRO A 623 -9.57 -29.83 -10.55
CA PRO A 623 -10.93 -29.75 -11.07
C PRO A 623 -10.95 -29.33 -12.54
N THR A 624 -11.96 -29.77 -13.30
CA THR A 624 -12.08 -29.47 -14.74
C THR A 624 -12.60 -28.05 -15.03
N ASP A 625 -13.04 -27.32 -14.00
CA ASP A 625 -13.70 -26.01 -14.08
C ASP A 625 -12.77 -24.82 -13.71
N ILE A 626 -11.45 -25.00 -13.79
CA ILE A 626 -10.45 -23.99 -13.39
C ILE A 626 -9.87 -23.18 -14.56
N GLY A 627 -10.30 -23.46 -15.79
CA GLY A 627 -9.75 -22.84 -17.00
C GLY A 627 -8.30 -23.27 -17.28
N ALA A 628 -7.67 -22.67 -18.31
CA ALA A 628 -6.27 -22.89 -18.56
C ALA A 628 -5.43 -22.14 -17.51
N ARG A 629 -4.41 -22.83 -17.00
CA ARG A 629 -3.46 -22.28 -16.02
C ARG A 629 -2.09 -22.17 -16.67
N PRO A 630 -1.60 -20.95 -16.96
CA PRO A 630 -0.22 -20.80 -17.37
C PRO A 630 0.70 -21.21 -16.22
N THR A 631 1.96 -21.53 -16.55
CA THR A 631 2.96 -21.70 -15.50
C THR A 631 3.10 -20.39 -14.73
N LEU A 632 3.05 -20.41 -13.40
CA LEU A 632 3.12 -19.18 -12.60
C LEU A 632 4.38 -18.35 -12.93
N ALA A 633 5.51 -19.00 -13.18
CA ALA A 633 6.76 -18.33 -13.56
C ALA A 633 6.68 -17.52 -14.86
N SER A 634 5.79 -17.87 -15.80
CA SER A 634 5.61 -17.10 -17.05
C SER A 634 4.87 -15.77 -16.83
N LEU A 635 4.24 -15.58 -15.67
CA LEU A 635 3.56 -14.32 -15.31
C LEU A 635 4.49 -13.33 -14.60
N GLY A 636 5.58 -13.81 -14.01
CA GLY A 636 6.54 -13.01 -13.26
C GLY A 636 7.14 -13.73 -12.05
N PRO A 637 8.10 -13.10 -11.35
CA PRO A 637 8.71 -13.67 -10.16
C PRO A 637 7.76 -13.62 -8.95
N ILE A 638 7.90 -14.59 -8.06
CA ILE A 638 7.10 -14.64 -6.82
C ILE A 638 7.47 -13.54 -5.82
N GLN A 639 8.67 -12.99 -5.92
CA GLN A 639 9.15 -11.90 -5.09
C GLN A 639 9.40 -10.68 -5.95
N TRP A 640 9.07 -9.52 -5.40
CA TRP A 640 9.64 -8.29 -5.89
C TRP A 640 11.12 -8.23 -5.50
N VAL A 641 11.95 -7.85 -6.46
CA VAL A 641 13.35 -7.47 -6.24
C VAL A 641 13.58 -6.05 -6.76
N PRO A 642 14.37 -5.23 -6.04
CA PRO A 642 14.82 -3.93 -6.51
C PRO A 642 15.39 -3.97 -7.94
N PRO A 643 14.92 -3.13 -8.89
CA PRO A 643 15.47 -3.10 -10.24
C PRO A 643 16.87 -2.50 -10.26
N ALA A 644 17.68 -2.87 -11.25
CA ALA A 644 19.02 -2.31 -11.42
C ALA A 644 18.96 -0.84 -11.89
N SER A 645 19.80 0.01 -11.32
CA SER A 645 19.96 1.40 -11.76
C SER A 645 20.74 1.49 -13.08
N ALA A 646 20.35 2.41 -13.96
CA ALA A 646 21.09 2.69 -15.18
C ALA A 646 22.51 3.21 -14.89
N ALA A 647 23.49 2.83 -15.71
CA ALA A 647 24.84 3.36 -15.62
C ALA A 647 24.91 4.78 -16.20
N TRP A 648 25.72 5.63 -15.59
CA TRP A 648 25.93 7.01 -16.03
C TRP A 648 27.35 7.48 -15.74
N GLN A 649 27.76 8.50 -16.50
CA GLN A 649 29.02 9.22 -16.35
C GLN A 649 28.76 10.66 -16.77
N LEU A 650 28.98 11.61 -15.86
CA LEU A 650 28.63 13.01 -16.05
C LEU A 650 29.76 13.92 -15.57
N PRO A 651 29.98 15.07 -16.23
CA PRO A 651 30.91 16.09 -15.74
C PRO A 651 30.25 16.91 -14.62
N GLY A 652 31.05 17.43 -13.68
CA GLY A 652 30.55 18.29 -12.62
C GLY A 652 31.61 18.71 -11.60
N HIS A 653 31.16 19.28 -10.50
CA HIS A 653 32.02 19.76 -9.42
C HIS A 653 31.98 18.81 -8.22
N LEU A 654 33.17 18.47 -7.71
CA LEU A 654 33.31 17.74 -6.46
C LEU A 654 33.30 18.70 -5.25
N PRO A 655 32.91 18.23 -4.05
CA PRO A 655 32.95 19.05 -2.83
C PRO A 655 34.32 19.70 -2.63
N GLY A 656 34.34 21.02 -2.46
CA GLY A 656 35.57 21.79 -2.24
C GLY A 656 36.47 22.00 -3.46
N SER A 657 36.04 21.59 -4.67
CA SER A 657 36.79 21.81 -5.92
C SER A 657 36.05 22.74 -6.88
N THR A 658 36.80 23.64 -7.50
CA THR A 658 36.33 24.48 -8.61
C THR A 658 36.63 23.87 -9.99
N GLU A 659 37.34 22.74 -10.04
CA GLU A 659 37.65 22.03 -11.28
C GLU A 659 36.50 21.11 -11.69
N ILE A 660 36.32 20.95 -13.01
CA ILE A 660 35.36 20.00 -13.56
C ILE A 660 35.98 18.61 -13.51
N SER A 661 35.28 17.68 -12.88
CA SER A 661 35.64 16.27 -12.80
C SER A 661 34.56 15.42 -13.47
N THR A 662 34.96 14.30 -14.03
CA THR A 662 34.02 13.29 -14.51
C THR A 662 33.70 12.32 -13.37
N VAL A 663 32.41 12.18 -13.04
CA VAL A 663 31.92 11.28 -12.00
C VAL A 663 31.06 10.20 -12.64
N SER A 664 31.25 8.95 -12.24
CA SER A 664 30.49 7.80 -12.75
C SER A 664 29.72 7.10 -11.65
N SER A 665 28.58 6.50 -12.00
CA SER A 665 27.88 5.57 -11.10
C SER A 665 28.75 4.39 -10.64
N ARG A 666 29.82 4.08 -11.37
CA ARG A 666 30.82 3.05 -10.99
C ARG A 666 31.64 3.44 -9.76
N ASP A 667 31.86 4.74 -9.54
CA ASP A 667 32.63 5.26 -8.39
C ASP A 667 31.92 5.01 -7.05
N TYR A 668 30.62 4.71 -7.12
CA TYR A 668 29.76 4.40 -5.99
C TYR A 668 29.52 2.89 -5.81
N ARG A 669 30.12 2.00 -6.60
CA ARG A 669 29.99 0.54 -6.37
C ARG A 669 30.53 0.17 -5.00
N GLY A 670 29.78 -0.65 -4.27
CA GLY A 670 30.05 -0.99 -2.87
C GLY A 670 29.62 0.06 -1.85
N LYS A 671 29.07 1.21 -2.27
CA LYS A 671 28.60 2.30 -1.40
C LYS A 671 27.16 2.66 -1.75
N PRO A 672 26.21 2.57 -0.81
CA PRO A 672 24.87 3.12 -1.03
C PRO A 672 24.93 4.63 -1.32
N THR A 673 24.04 5.12 -2.17
CA THR A 673 24.05 6.50 -2.66
C THR A 673 22.64 7.04 -2.83
N ILE A 674 22.40 8.25 -2.29
CA ILE A 674 21.26 9.08 -2.66
C ILE A 674 21.60 9.85 -3.93
N VAL A 675 20.74 9.74 -4.94
CA VAL A 675 20.84 10.49 -6.20
C VAL A 675 19.65 11.45 -6.29
N ILE A 676 19.92 12.74 -6.40
CA ILE A 676 18.92 13.82 -6.49
C ILE A 676 18.93 14.39 -7.91
N PHE A 677 17.83 14.27 -8.64
CA PHE A 677 17.60 14.90 -9.94
C PHE A 677 16.86 16.23 -9.74
N TYR A 678 17.51 17.34 -10.06
CA TYR A 678 16.97 18.69 -9.87
C TYR A 678 17.03 19.54 -11.15
N LEU A 679 16.08 20.45 -11.30
CA LEU A 679 15.81 21.18 -12.55
C LEU A 679 16.62 22.47 -12.73
N GLY A 680 17.86 22.47 -12.24
CA GLY A 680 18.80 23.56 -12.45
C GLY A 680 18.62 24.80 -11.57
N ALA A 681 19.46 25.80 -11.80
CA ALA A 681 19.57 27.01 -10.97
C ALA A 681 18.29 27.85 -10.94
N GLY A 682 17.47 27.77 -11.99
CA GLY A 682 16.22 28.52 -12.14
C GLY A 682 15.07 27.99 -11.28
N CYS A 683 15.17 26.78 -10.75
CA CYS A 683 14.13 26.11 -9.99
C CYS A 683 14.21 26.46 -8.49
N LEU A 684 13.26 27.27 -8.00
CA LEU A 684 13.22 27.69 -6.59
C LEU A 684 13.05 26.49 -5.63
N HIS A 685 12.16 25.55 -5.96
CA HIS A 685 11.92 24.36 -5.12
C HIS A 685 13.15 23.45 -5.04
N CYS A 686 13.98 23.43 -6.09
CA CYS A 686 15.24 22.70 -6.11
C CYS A 686 16.25 23.30 -5.12
N VAL A 687 16.34 24.63 -5.06
CA VAL A 687 17.17 25.33 -4.06
C VAL A 687 16.73 24.95 -2.65
N GLU A 688 15.43 24.97 -2.38
CA GLU A 688 14.89 24.58 -1.07
C GLU A 688 15.21 23.11 -0.73
N GLN A 689 15.07 22.19 -1.70
CA GLN A 689 15.39 20.79 -1.51
C GLN A 689 16.87 20.62 -1.14
N ILE A 690 17.78 21.17 -1.94
CA ILE A 690 19.22 21.07 -1.70
C ILE A 690 19.59 21.68 -0.34
N GLN A 691 19.02 22.83 0.03
CA GLN A 691 19.23 23.45 1.35
C GLN A 691 18.75 22.59 2.52
N LYS A 692 17.72 21.75 2.35
CA LYS A 692 17.31 20.77 3.36
C LYS A 692 18.24 19.56 3.44
N PHE A 693 18.82 19.13 2.31
CA PHE A 693 19.77 18.01 2.29
C PHE A 693 21.13 18.39 2.86
N LEU A 694 21.63 19.60 2.59
CA LEU A 694 22.99 20.03 2.98
C LEU A 694 23.31 19.79 4.47
N PRO A 695 22.46 20.16 5.45
CA PRO A 695 22.70 19.86 6.87
C PRO A 695 22.74 18.36 7.20
N LYS A 696 22.10 17.52 6.39
CA LYS A 696 21.93 16.08 6.59
C LYS A 696 22.94 15.23 5.83
N VAL A 697 23.75 15.81 4.94
CA VAL A 697 24.78 15.06 4.19
C VAL A 697 25.73 14.31 5.12
N ASN A 698 26.14 14.93 6.25
CA ASN A 698 26.99 14.27 7.23
C ASN A 698 26.29 13.09 7.93
N ASP A 699 24.98 13.19 8.18
CA ASP A 699 24.19 12.10 8.77
C ASP A 699 24.09 10.91 7.79
N PHE A 700 23.90 11.17 6.50
CA PHE A 700 23.96 10.14 5.46
C PHE A 700 25.35 9.50 5.38
N GLN A 701 26.41 10.30 5.37
CA GLN A 701 27.78 9.81 5.34
C GLN A 701 28.13 8.96 6.58
N ALA A 702 27.67 9.37 7.77
CA ALA A 702 27.81 8.60 8.99
C ALA A 702 27.06 7.26 8.93
N ALA A 703 25.95 7.20 8.19
CA ALA A 703 25.23 5.97 7.86
C ALA A 703 25.86 5.16 6.71
N GLY A 704 27.01 5.60 6.16
CA GLY A 704 27.69 4.94 5.03
C GLY A 704 27.07 5.23 3.66
N ILE A 705 26.23 6.26 3.56
CA ILE A 705 25.46 6.61 2.35
C ILE A 705 26.07 7.88 1.72
N SER A 706 26.44 7.79 0.44
CA SER A 706 26.90 8.95 -0.33
C SER A 706 25.70 9.78 -0.82
N VAL A 707 25.91 11.06 -1.13
CA VAL A 707 24.86 11.91 -1.73
C VAL A 707 25.46 12.57 -2.97
N VAL A 708 24.71 12.56 -4.09
CA VAL A 708 25.07 13.23 -5.35
C VAL A 708 23.82 13.88 -5.94
N ALA A 709 23.98 15.07 -6.54
CA ALA A 709 22.90 15.73 -7.26
C ALA A 709 23.25 15.90 -8.75
N ILE A 710 22.30 15.59 -9.62
CA ILE A 710 22.38 15.69 -11.07
C ILE A 710 21.39 16.75 -11.54
N SER A 711 21.88 17.71 -12.30
CA SER A 711 21.16 18.88 -12.78
C SER A 711 20.83 18.81 -14.26
N THR A 712 19.80 19.54 -14.68
CA THR A 712 19.56 19.89 -16.08
C THR A 712 20.43 21.05 -16.57
N ASP A 713 21.14 21.75 -15.66
CA ASP A 713 22.05 22.85 -16.01
C ASP A 713 23.21 22.34 -16.89
N ASP A 714 23.63 23.16 -17.86
CA ASP A 714 24.95 23.00 -18.49
C ASP A 714 26.09 23.36 -17.52
N LEU A 715 27.34 23.12 -17.90
CA LEU A 715 28.50 23.39 -17.03
C LEU A 715 28.64 24.88 -16.65
N SER A 716 28.15 25.80 -17.49
CA SER A 716 28.18 27.23 -17.21
C SER A 716 27.10 27.64 -16.20
N ASP A 717 25.90 27.06 -16.32
CA ASP A 717 24.76 27.28 -15.44
C ASP A 717 24.92 26.55 -14.09
N LEU A 718 25.61 25.42 -14.08
CA LEU A 718 25.94 24.67 -12.86
C LEU A 718 26.75 25.52 -11.88
N LYS A 719 27.60 26.42 -12.39
CA LYS A 719 28.31 27.41 -11.56
C LYS A 719 27.35 28.40 -10.88
N LYS A 720 26.28 28.82 -11.57
CA LYS A 720 25.23 29.67 -10.99
C LYS A 720 24.46 28.92 -9.91
N SER A 721 24.19 27.63 -10.11
CA SER A 721 23.63 26.73 -9.09
C SER A 721 24.51 26.71 -7.83
N ILE A 722 25.83 26.54 -7.99
CA ILE A 722 26.80 26.57 -6.89
C ILE A 722 26.73 27.88 -6.10
N ASP A 723 26.76 29.02 -6.81
CA ASP A 723 26.68 30.34 -6.19
C ASP A 723 25.36 30.55 -5.43
N ARG A 724 24.24 30.01 -5.95
CA ARG A 724 22.91 30.09 -5.31
C ARG A 724 22.76 29.20 -4.09
N PHE A 725 23.34 27.99 -4.09
CA PHE A 725 23.27 27.08 -2.95
C PHE A 725 24.20 27.51 -1.81
N GLY A 726 25.25 28.28 -2.10
CA GLY A 726 26.17 28.87 -1.13
C GLY A 726 27.51 28.13 -1.03
N SER A 727 28.46 28.70 -0.28
CA SER A 727 29.89 28.35 -0.31
C SER A 727 30.31 27.03 0.37
N GLN A 728 29.36 26.20 0.83
CA GLN A 728 29.64 24.91 1.49
C GLN A 728 28.80 23.78 0.91
N ILE A 729 28.90 23.55 -0.39
CA ILE A 729 28.35 22.34 -1.02
C ILE A 729 29.21 21.13 -0.59
N SER A 730 28.59 20.24 0.18
CA SER A 730 29.20 19.04 0.74
C SER A 730 28.94 17.77 -0.07
N MET A 731 28.36 17.89 -1.27
CA MET A 731 28.03 16.79 -2.18
C MET A 731 28.41 17.12 -3.63
N PRO A 732 28.73 16.15 -4.50
CA PRO A 732 28.98 16.43 -5.91
C PRO A 732 27.72 16.97 -6.61
N LEU A 733 27.91 17.96 -7.48
CA LEU A 733 26.89 18.50 -8.38
C LEU A 733 27.29 18.25 -9.82
N LEU A 734 26.45 17.56 -10.58
CA LEU A 734 26.74 17.08 -11.94
C LEU A 734 25.79 17.71 -12.96
N SER A 735 26.26 17.87 -14.19
CA SER A 735 25.50 18.40 -15.33
C SER A 735 25.07 17.25 -16.25
N ASP A 736 23.76 17.14 -16.50
CA ASP A 736 23.15 16.31 -17.55
C ASP A 736 22.32 17.22 -18.48
N ASP A 737 22.99 18.14 -19.16
CA ASP A 737 22.38 19.04 -20.15
C ASP A 737 21.68 18.30 -21.31
N SER A 738 22.16 17.09 -21.62
CA SER A 738 21.57 16.19 -22.61
C SER A 738 20.22 15.57 -22.21
N LEU A 739 19.93 15.56 -20.89
CA LEU A 739 18.80 14.86 -20.26
C LEU A 739 18.77 13.34 -20.48
N GLU A 740 19.87 12.74 -20.96
CA GLU A 740 19.93 11.29 -21.21
C GLU A 740 19.82 10.50 -19.89
N VAL A 741 20.45 10.97 -18.82
CA VAL A 741 20.41 10.31 -17.51
C VAL A 741 19.05 10.56 -16.84
N PHE A 742 18.49 11.77 -16.93
CA PHE A 742 17.12 12.06 -16.49
C PHE A 742 16.10 11.07 -17.11
N LYS A 743 16.16 10.85 -18.43
CA LYS A 743 15.28 9.89 -19.13
C LYS A 743 15.49 8.45 -18.68
N ARG A 744 16.74 8.00 -18.51
CA ARG A 744 17.05 6.63 -18.02
C ARG A 744 16.53 6.38 -16.61
N PHE A 745 16.42 7.41 -15.78
CA PHE A 745 15.85 7.34 -14.42
C PHE A 745 14.34 7.63 -14.38
N LYS A 746 13.69 7.87 -15.52
CA LYS A 746 12.28 8.29 -15.60
C LYS A 746 11.98 9.60 -14.84
N ALA A 747 13.00 10.41 -14.56
CA ALA A 747 12.85 11.79 -14.08
C ALA A 747 12.49 12.73 -15.25
N TYR A 748 11.64 12.26 -16.16
CA TYR A 748 11.25 12.97 -17.37
C TYR A 748 9.78 12.68 -17.69
N ASP A 749 9.08 13.70 -18.20
CA ASP A 749 7.73 13.60 -18.75
C ASP A 749 7.80 13.43 -20.27
N ASP A 750 7.45 12.24 -20.74
CA ASP A 750 7.46 11.90 -22.16
C ASP A 750 6.26 12.48 -22.93
N PHE A 751 5.18 12.86 -22.23
CA PHE A 751 4.03 13.49 -22.86
C PHE A 751 4.31 14.94 -23.20
N GLU A 752 5.02 15.62 -22.30
CA GLU A 752 5.27 17.06 -22.35
C GLU A 752 6.71 17.44 -22.70
N ASN A 753 7.59 16.45 -22.86
CA ASN A 753 9.00 16.61 -23.18
C ASN A 753 9.75 17.54 -22.21
N GLN A 754 9.54 17.34 -20.91
CA GLN A 754 10.18 18.15 -19.88
C GLN A 754 10.74 17.31 -18.72
N PRO A 755 11.85 17.73 -18.11
CA PRO A 755 12.39 17.06 -16.93
C PRO A 755 11.49 17.29 -15.71
N ILE A 756 11.46 16.29 -14.82
CA ILE A 756 10.76 16.36 -13.53
C ILE A 756 11.73 16.02 -12.40
N HIS A 757 11.33 16.28 -11.16
CA HIS A 757 12.17 16.00 -10.01
C HIS A 757 12.25 14.49 -9.74
N GLY A 758 13.38 14.06 -9.17
CA GLY A 758 13.55 12.69 -8.73
C GLY A 758 14.52 12.56 -7.57
N THR A 759 14.23 11.65 -6.65
CA THR A 759 15.14 11.29 -5.55
C THR A 759 15.21 9.78 -5.46
N PHE A 760 16.42 9.22 -5.43
CA PHE A 760 16.64 7.77 -5.46
C PHE A 760 17.58 7.33 -4.35
N LEU A 761 17.32 6.17 -3.76
CA LEU A 761 18.30 5.39 -3.01
C LEU A 761 18.79 4.23 -3.88
N ILE A 762 20.08 4.20 -4.17
CA ILE A 762 20.76 3.11 -4.87
C ILE A 762 21.69 2.41 -3.89
N ASP A 763 21.61 1.08 -3.77
CA ASP A 763 22.51 0.34 -2.89
C ASP A 763 23.90 0.09 -3.52
N GLY A 764 24.82 -0.47 -2.73
CA GLY A 764 26.19 -0.75 -3.20
C GLY A 764 26.28 -1.75 -4.37
N GLN A 765 25.23 -2.53 -4.63
CA GLN A 765 25.14 -3.42 -5.79
C GLN A 765 24.60 -2.70 -7.04
N GLY A 766 24.09 -1.48 -6.89
CA GLY A 766 23.48 -0.73 -7.98
C GLY A 766 22.00 -1.00 -8.16
N LEU A 767 21.31 -1.42 -7.11
CA LEU A 767 19.86 -1.65 -7.16
C LEU A 767 19.10 -0.45 -6.59
N ILE A 768 18.00 -0.07 -7.23
CA ILE A 768 17.12 1.02 -6.80
C ILE A 768 16.24 0.51 -5.66
N ARG A 769 16.58 0.87 -4.43
CA ARG A 769 15.88 0.41 -3.22
C ARG A 769 14.67 1.27 -2.89
N TRP A 770 14.69 2.53 -3.29
CA TRP A 770 13.63 3.49 -3.03
C TRP A 770 13.72 4.63 -4.06
N HIS A 771 12.57 5.19 -4.45
CA HIS A 771 12.56 6.46 -5.19
C HIS A 771 11.26 7.24 -5.00
N ASP A 772 11.33 8.54 -5.31
CA ASP A 772 10.20 9.45 -5.49
C ASP A 772 10.41 10.23 -6.79
N LEU A 773 9.33 10.40 -7.56
CA LEU A 773 9.31 11.06 -8.86
C LEU A 773 8.06 11.94 -8.94
N GLY A 774 8.20 13.19 -9.38
CA GLY A 774 7.06 14.08 -9.48
C GLY A 774 7.37 15.51 -9.91
N ALA A 775 6.29 16.28 -10.08
CA ALA A 775 6.37 17.72 -10.34
C ALA A 775 7.05 18.47 -9.20
N ASP A 776 6.78 18.08 -7.95
CA ASP A 776 7.43 18.62 -6.75
C ASP A 776 8.64 17.76 -6.34
N PRO A 777 9.73 18.37 -5.83
CA PRO A 777 10.84 17.63 -5.26
C PRO A 777 10.47 16.97 -3.93
N PHE A 778 11.13 15.85 -3.62
CA PHE A 778 10.98 15.17 -2.33
C PHE A 778 11.64 15.95 -1.19
N MET A 779 10.89 16.26 -0.13
CA MET A 779 11.31 17.18 0.93
C MET A 779 11.48 16.57 2.34
N ASP A 780 11.12 15.31 2.54
CA ASP A 780 11.16 14.65 3.87
C ASP A 780 12.50 13.89 4.09
N VAL A 781 13.58 14.67 4.25
CA VAL A 781 14.96 14.15 4.32
C VAL A 781 15.18 13.21 5.51
N ASP A 782 14.55 13.50 6.66
CA ASP A 782 14.66 12.65 7.85
C ASP A 782 14.01 11.28 7.61
N PHE A 783 12.82 11.24 6.99
CA PHE A 783 12.21 9.98 6.59
C PHE A 783 13.12 9.18 5.66
N LEU A 784 13.69 9.83 4.63
CA LEU A 784 14.54 9.14 3.67
C LEU A 784 15.80 8.57 4.33
N LEU A 785 16.42 9.28 5.27
CA LEU A 785 17.56 8.77 6.02
C LEU A 785 17.18 7.52 6.84
N GLU A 786 16.08 7.60 7.59
CA GLU A 786 15.60 6.47 8.41
C GLU A 786 15.23 5.25 7.56
N GLU A 787 14.53 5.48 6.45
CA GLU A 787 14.13 4.42 5.53
C GLU A 787 15.33 3.81 4.80
N SER A 788 16.32 4.61 4.43
CA SER A 788 17.56 4.13 3.83
C SER A 788 18.31 3.21 4.78
N GLN A 789 18.44 3.58 6.06
CA GLN A 789 19.06 2.74 7.07
C GLN A 789 18.30 1.41 7.22
N ARG A 790 16.96 1.45 7.26
CA ARG A 790 16.14 0.23 7.37
C ARG A 790 16.33 -0.71 6.17
N LEU A 791 16.37 -0.16 4.95
CA LEU A 791 16.50 -0.95 3.72
C LEU A 791 17.91 -1.54 3.55
N LEU A 792 18.95 -0.79 3.93
CA LEU A 792 20.35 -1.19 3.78
C LEU A 792 20.84 -2.09 4.91
N HIS A 793 20.30 -1.90 6.11
CA HIS A 793 20.69 -2.61 7.33
C HIS A 793 19.46 -3.20 8.05
N PRO A 794 18.75 -4.16 7.44
CA PRO A 794 17.52 -4.71 8.00
C PRO A 794 17.73 -5.43 9.35
N THR A 795 18.97 -5.82 9.67
CA THR A 795 19.35 -6.42 10.95
C THR A 795 19.75 -5.39 12.02
N SER A 796 19.85 -4.10 11.69
CA SER A 796 20.13 -3.05 12.66
C SER A 796 18.87 -2.73 13.47
N VAL A 797 18.93 -3.00 14.77
CA VAL A 797 17.77 -2.88 15.68
C VAL A 797 17.87 -1.55 16.41
N LYS A 798 16.96 -0.61 16.14
CA LYS A 798 16.82 0.56 17.02
C LYS A 798 16.31 0.07 18.38
N SER A 799 17.03 0.39 19.45
CA SER A 799 16.55 0.14 20.81
C SER A 799 15.27 0.93 21.05
N VAL A 800 14.19 0.25 21.42
CA VAL A 800 12.95 0.92 21.84
C VAL A 800 12.90 0.96 23.36
N THR A 801 12.81 2.16 23.91
CA THR A 801 12.64 2.36 25.35
C THR A 801 11.15 2.28 25.67
N TYR A 802 10.76 1.25 26.42
CA TYR A 802 9.41 1.15 26.95
C TYR A 802 9.28 2.01 28.21
N PRO A 803 8.10 2.61 28.46
CA PRO A 803 7.88 3.33 29.70
C PRO A 803 7.97 2.35 30.90
N GLN A 804 8.96 2.56 31.77
CA GLN A 804 9.23 1.70 32.93
C GLN A 804 8.37 2.09 34.16
N PRO A 805 8.20 1.22 35.16
CA PRO A 805 7.68 1.65 36.46
C PRO A 805 8.54 2.81 37.02
N ARG A 806 7.95 3.80 37.71
CA ARG A 806 8.76 4.75 38.49
C ARG A 806 9.39 4.03 39.70
N PRO A 807 10.60 4.42 40.14
CA PRO A 807 11.14 3.94 41.40
C PRO A 807 10.18 4.27 42.54
N ALA A 808 9.90 3.28 43.40
CA ALA A 808 9.05 3.45 44.56
C ALA A 808 9.50 4.65 45.41
N GLY A 809 8.59 5.59 45.69
CA GLY A 809 8.86 6.77 46.52
C GLY A 809 9.16 8.07 45.78
N THR A 810 9.08 8.11 44.44
CA THR A 810 9.23 9.37 43.67
C THR A 810 7.88 10.09 43.58
N PRO A 811 7.70 11.29 44.19
CA PRO A 811 6.44 12.03 44.09
C PRO A 811 6.14 12.44 42.64
N ALA A 812 4.87 12.39 42.24
CA ALA A 812 4.43 12.80 40.90
C ALA A 812 4.80 14.26 40.53
N SER A 813 5.17 15.07 41.52
CA SER A 813 5.47 16.50 41.40
C SER A 813 6.96 16.87 41.35
N ALA A 814 7.90 15.92 41.39
CA ALA A 814 9.33 16.24 41.47
C ALA A 814 10.03 16.20 40.10
N LEU A 815 10.17 17.40 39.49
CA LEU A 815 11.08 17.84 38.40
C LEU A 815 10.80 17.22 37.01
N GLU A 816 10.59 17.91 35.88
CA GLU A 816 10.70 19.30 35.39
C GLU A 816 9.70 19.45 34.20
N PRO A 817 9.41 20.66 33.67
CA PRO A 817 8.42 20.82 32.62
C PRO A 817 8.93 20.24 31.29
N LEU A 818 8.32 19.16 30.82
CA LEU A 818 8.32 18.82 29.38
C LEU A 818 7.50 19.89 28.65
N ASN A 819 8.12 21.05 28.45
CA ASN A 819 7.63 22.12 27.60
C ASN A 819 8.63 22.28 26.45
N GLN A 820 8.47 21.45 25.43
CA GLN A 820 8.54 21.92 24.06
C GLN A 820 7.20 21.55 23.41
N PRO A 821 6.30 22.51 23.13
CA PRO A 821 5.21 22.23 22.23
C PRO A 821 5.81 21.95 20.86
N ALA A 822 5.39 20.87 20.21
CA ALA A 822 5.52 20.72 18.77
C ALA A 822 4.81 21.91 18.09
N LYS A 823 5.55 22.96 17.76
CA LYS A 823 5.29 23.87 16.64
C LYS A 823 6.24 23.38 15.53
N ASP A 824 5.79 23.07 14.32
CA ASP A 824 5.19 24.04 13.41
C ASP A 824 4.12 23.43 12.49
N GLN A 825 2.96 24.10 12.47
CA GLN A 825 2.28 24.47 11.23
C GLN A 825 2.68 25.93 10.94
N PRO A 826 3.05 26.35 9.71
CA PRO A 826 3.28 27.75 9.44
C PRO A 826 1.97 28.46 9.08
N GLN A 827 1.60 29.48 9.85
CA GLN A 827 0.83 30.61 9.36
C GLN A 827 1.54 31.93 9.70
N ARG A 828 1.95 32.61 8.62
CA ARG A 828 2.00 34.06 8.35
C ARG A 828 2.30 35.06 9.49
N ASP A 829 3.43 35.74 9.27
CA ASP A 829 3.62 37.21 9.25
C ASP A 829 3.37 38.04 10.54
N GLN A 830 4.46 38.59 11.14
CA GLN A 830 4.81 40.04 11.08
C GLN A 830 5.92 40.47 12.07
N ARG A 831 6.99 41.05 11.48
CA ARG A 831 7.80 42.25 11.83
C ARG A 831 8.39 42.48 13.25
N ARG A 832 9.73 42.70 13.21
CA ARG A 832 10.58 43.70 13.95
C ARG A 832 10.67 43.54 15.48
N LYS A 833 11.80 43.71 16.17
CA LYS A 833 13.02 44.51 15.96
C LYS A 833 14.10 44.09 17.01
N ASP A 834 15.36 44.25 16.62
CA ASP A 834 16.50 44.76 17.42
C ASP A 834 17.16 43.93 18.56
N ARG A 835 18.43 43.61 18.25
CA ARG A 835 19.68 43.82 19.04
C ARG A 835 20.14 42.79 20.08
N GLY A 836 21.37 42.30 19.85
CA GLY A 836 22.44 42.34 20.85
C GLY A 836 23.19 41.02 21.11
N SER A 837 24.44 40.94 20.60
CA SER A 837 25.70 40.43 21.24
C SER A 837 25.59 39.38 22.38
N SER A 838 26.41 38.34 22.51
CA SER A 838 27.83 38.11 22.18
C SER A 838 28.22 36.68 22.61
N ASP A 839 28.91 35.94 21.74
CA ASP A 839 30.23 35.29 21.90
C ASP A 839 30.81 34.96 23.32
N PRO A 840 31.81 34.05 23.46
CA PRO A 840 31.80 32.59 23.26
C PRO A 840 32.65 31.87 24.35
N SER A 841 33.26 30.72 23.98
CA SER A 841 34.42 30.01 24.60
C SER A 841 34.03 28.72 25.35
N GLU A 842 34.78 27.61 25.34
CA GLU A 842 36.06 27.23 24.73
C GLU A 842 36.29 25.71 24.95
N LYS A 843 37.08 25.09 24.06
CA LYS A 843 38.12 24.04 24.28
C LYS A 843 37.77 22.75 25.09
N GLY A 844 38.20 21.55 24.71
CA GLY A 844 39.11 21.11 23.65
C GLY A 844 39.74 19.73 23.98
N LYS A 845 40.28 19.09 22.94
CA LYS A 845 41.48 18.20 22.90
C LYS A 845 41.40 16.82 23.60
N SER A 846 41.47 15.70 22.86
CA SER A 846 42.66 14.99 22.29
C SER A 846 42.96 13.74 23.14
N THR A 847 43.33 12.54 22.67
CA THR A 847 44.42 12.13 21.74
C THR A 847 44.36 10.60 21.53
N SER A 848 44.65 10.13 20.31
CA SER A 848 45.21 8.78 19.99
C SER A 848 46.74 8.76 20.21
N PRO A 849 47.55 7.68 20.05
CA PRO A 849 47.75 6.90 18.80
C PRO A 849 48.14 5.38 18.98
N ALA A 850 47.79 4.48 18.04
CA ALA A 850 48.57 3.89 16.92
C ALA A 850 49.68 2.84 17.24
N ASN A 851 49.63 1.67 16.58
CA ASN A 851 50.74 1.09 15.77
C ASN A 851 50.36 -0.28 15.14
N SER A 852 50.69 -0.44 13.85
CA SER A 852 50.78 -1.70 13.04
C SER A 852 52.26 -2.16 12.96
N PRO A 853 52.70 -3.27 12.27
CA PRO A 853 52.54 -3.51 10.81
C PRO A 853 52.62 -4.96 10.23
N ALA A 854 52.20 -5.07 8.95
CA ALA A 854 52.77 -5.78 7.76
C ALA A 854 52.86 -7.32 7.55
N ALA A 855 52.45 -7.73 6.31
CA ALA A 855 53.04 -8.67 5.30
C ALA A 855 51.92 -9.52 4.63
N ALA A 856 51.56 -9.54 3.34
CA ALA A 856 52.18 -9.52 1.99
C ALA A 856 52.26 -10.91 1.30
N GLN A 857 51.61 -11.01 0.12
CA GLN A 857 51.92 -11.81 -1.11
C GLN A 857 50.82 -12.78 -1.66
N GLN A 858 50.42 -12.52 -2.92
CA GLN A 858 49.66 -13.37 -3.89
C GLN A 858 50.64 -14.29 -4.68
N PRO A 859 50.33 -14.91 -5.86
CA PRO A 859 49.06 -15.22 -6.60
C PRO A 859 49.02 -16.67 -7.18
N LEU A 860 47.94 -17.07 -7.88
CA LEU A 860 47.94 -17.73 -9.22
C LEU A 860 46.53 -18.28 -9.59
N ALA A 861 46.18 -18.16 -10.88
CA ALA A 861 44.94 -18.61 -11.54
C ALA A 861 45.22 -19.79 -12.52
N PRO A 862 44.32 -20.12 -13.47
CA PRO A 862 43.19 -21.07 -13.49
C PRO A 862 43.53 -22.33 -14.36
N PRO A 863 42.61 -23.25 -14.79
CA PRO A 863 41.72 -22.99 -15.96
C PRO A 863 40.41 -23.83 -16.11
N THR A 864 39.64 -23.43 -17.13
CA THR A 864 38.86 -24.24 -18.11
C THR A 864 37.40 -24.67 -17.88
N ALA A 865 36.65 -24.41 -18.95
CA ALA A 865 35.24 -24.61 -19.22
C ALA A 865 34.92 -25.99 -19.80
N ILE A 866 33.65 -26.43 -19.68
CA ILE A 866 33.00 -27.38 -20.59
C ILE A 866 31.54 -26.94 -20.83
N LYS A 867 31.17 -26.84 -22.12
CA LYS A 867 29.80 -26.79 -22.67
C LYS A 867 29.31 -28.21 -22.94
N ALA A 868 28.01 -28.49 -22.71
CA ALA A 868 27.10 -29.35 -23.51
C ALA A 868 25.76 -29.37 -22.74
N ASP A 869 24.61 -28.85 -23.20
CA ASP A 869 23.76 -29.14 -24.37
C ASP A 869 22.84 -30.38 -24.20
N VAL A 870 21.55 -30.16 -24.47
CA VAL A 870 20.43 -31.08 -24.78
C VAL A 870 19.76 -31.90 -23.67
N SER A 871 18.57 -31.45 -23.25
CA SER A 871 17.25 -32.13 -23.46
C SER A 871 16.10 -31.33 -22.87
#